data_AF-A0A1Q6EN12-F1
#
_entry.id   AF-A0A1Q6EN12-F1
#
_cell.length_a   1.000
_cell.length_b   1.000
_cell.length_c   1.000
_cell.angle_alpha   90.00
_cell.angle_beta   90.00
_cell.angle_gamma   90.00
#
_symmetry.space_group_name_H-M   'P 1'
#
loop_
_entity.id
_entity.type
_entity.pdbx_description
1 polymer ?
#
loop_
_entity_poly.entity_id
_entity_poly.type
_entity_poly.pdbx_seq_one_letter_code
_entity_poly.pdbx_strand_id
1 'polypeptide(L)'
;MKNRLLNSFFRAAAAFALLLAAGACKDDVALPMQRVALNTHAILAPSFATTLSFDVEANCDWTISVAGDDTSWAELSQTEATGMATVAVSIAENNTSGSRALTIRVAAKRNAAVVEELSFVQASATAEGYLSIPDLRKLAADGDYSVTQDVKMRGIVVSSVQDNNYYDNCIALQSALKANCGITLRTDEVLYRKPGEELEIDLKGAVVGVNPETGVMEVKPAADDKVSRTETTQVKIEALKITYEELRSGAYESMYAGIYSQVYVPEGGSLNGITLKDDLSMQDPDNNRFRLVASQASSFGIDPAPTGSGVLKGIVVPQDGAYAIRPCTAGDKELTGLRFGAQVGIRLPYVFSFYAASQANKDCKYVTVTDGTFDKLGADFKVEDKDVTKCVVLTAKVAPTSNSSHFRLTHWADEAAHDNIPAKSMVYGQDSYFLLTVPLAEDMPASFRISFGMSGTGGAPKNWAVAYSTDGTEYVTPSDGSTAISIPGAIASSGYFYYFTVTLTPQLRLMKGQTLLLKLYPTDNVSCNGGTAGYNSDSRLHSCVAIEAVPKFSTPKPVGAVYFEPFDGLTEGLDYLYGDKLAAMLNYCGSDISEWDAVLKNGLSGTNVHQRPGYAQIGYVESQAVKRAEYENKAGALLTPALNATGDLNLSFRAMAYKTCSDRPKGKATEPKDKKGDLTEIVVEVIGGGTIDGATKKVVSGLATDAFNTYSLTIDGATASTALRFTSEPASGEFSRWFIDDICVTK
;
A
#
# COMPACT_ATOMS: atom_id res chain seq x y z
N MET A 1 13.02 -88.39 14.14
CA MET A 1 13.97 -87.31 14.52
C MET A 1 13.53 -85.89 14.10
N LYS A 2 12.26 -85.61 13.76
CA LYS A 2 11.81 -84.22 13.44
C LYS A 2 10.97 -83.51 14.53
N ASN A 3 10.50 -84.19 15.57
CA ASN A 3 9.67 -83.55 16.63
C ASN A 3 10.38 -83.25 17.96
N ARG A 4 11.68 -83.57 18.11
CA ARG A 4 12.45 -83.28 19.34
C ARG A 4 13.38 -82.06 19.24
N LEU A 5 13.63 -81.53 18.04
CA LEU A 5 14.40 -80.30 17.80
C LEU A 5 13.54 -79.02 17.82
N LEU A 6 12.23 -79.13 17.59
CA LEU A 6 11.30 -77.99 17.65
C LEU A 6 10.98 -77.55 19.09
N ASN A 7 10.94 -78.47 20.07
CA ASN A 7 10.60 -78.11 21.46
C ASN A 7 11.76 -77.53 22.30
N SER A 8 13.02 -77.66 21.88
CA SER A 8 14.15 -77.03 22.60
C SER A 8 14.37 -75.58 22.16
N PHE A 9 14.09 -75.25 20.90
CA PHE A 9 14.18 -73.87 20.39
C PHE A 9 13.10 -72.96 20.99
N PHE A 10 11.87 -73.44 21.15
CA PHE A 10 10.80 -72.64 21.78
C PHE A 10 11.01 -72.40 23.29
N ARG A 11 11.64 -73.34 24.01
CA ARG A 11 11.96 -73.15 25.44
C ARG A 11 13.18 -72.26 25.67
N ALA A 12 14.16 -72.27 24.78
CA ALA A 12 15.30 -71.36 24.84
C ALA A 12 14.90 -69.91 24.49
N ALA A 13 14.02 -69.71 23.51
CA ALA A 13 13.52 -68.38 23.15
C ALA A 13 12.60 -67.77 24.22
N ALA A 14 11.75 -68.57 24.88
CA ALA A 14 10.90 -68.10 25.97
C ALA A 14 11.70 -67.76 27.24
N ALA A 15 12.77 -68.50 27.55
CA ALA A 15 13.67 -68.17 28.66
C ALA A 15 14.50 -66.91 28.39
N PHE A 16 14.93 -66.69 27.14
CA PHE A 16 15.64 -65.46 26.75
C PHE A 16 14.71 -64.23 26.74
N ALA A 17 13.43 -64.39 26.41
CA ALA A 17 12.43 -63.32 26.49
C ALA A 17 12.06 -62.96 27.95
N LEU A 18 12.01 -63.92 28.88
CA LEU A 18 11.81 -63.64 30.31
C LEU A 18 13.05 -63.03 30.98
N LEU A 19 14.27 -63.40 30.57
CA LEU A 19 15.50 -62.79 31.07
C LEU A 19 15.73 -61.37 30.50
N LEU A 20 15.23 -61.06 29.30
CA LEU A 20 15.21 -59.68 28.77
C LEU A 20 14.10 -58.80 29.38
N ALA A 21 13.04 -59.40 29.94
CA ALA A 21 12.02 -58.66 30.69
C ALA A 21 12.43 -58.35 32.14
N ALA A 22 13.39 -59.09 32.70
CA ALA A 22 13.94 -58.86 34.05
C ALA A 22 15.14 -57.88 34.07
N GLY A 23 15.61 -57.43 32.90
CA GLY A 23 16.73 -56.49 32.74
C GLY A 23 16.31 -55.06 32.38
N ALA A 24 15.02 -54.74 32.39
CA ALA A 24 14.53 -53.37 32.28
C ALA A 24 14.04 -52.91 33.66
N CYS A 25 14.98 -52.80 34.62
CA CYS A 25 14.92 -51.64 35.51
C CYS A 25 15.03 -50.43 34.58
N LYS A 26 13.88 -49.96 34.10
CA LYS A 26 13.77 -48.64 33.51
C LYS A 26 14.21 -47.75 34.66
N ASP A 27 15.41 -47.19 34.57
CA ASP A 27 15.71 -45.98 35.32
C ASP A 27 14.49 -45.09 35.11
N ASP A 28 13.82 -44.73 36.20
CA ASP A 28 12.87 -43.64 36.18
C ASP A 28 13.67 -42.44 35.71
N VAL A 29 13.68 -42.23 34.38
CA VAL A 29 14.10 -40.97 33.79
C VAL A 29 13.14 -40.00 34.41
N ALA A 30 13.61 -39.29 35.44
CA ALA A 30 12.83 -38.30 36.15
C ALA A 30 12.36 -37.30 35.09
N LEU A 31 11.13 -37.49 34.60
CA LEU A 31 10.48 -36.52 33.76
C LEU A 31 10.48 -35.22 34.57
N PRO A 32 10.85 -34.08 33.97
CA PRO A 32 10.89 -32.83 34.71
C PRO A 32 9.55 -32.66 35.42
N MET A 33 9.60 -32.53 36.76
CA MET A 33 8.38 -32.40 37.56
C MET A 33 7.54 -31.26 36.99
N GLN A 34 6.22 -31.46 36.92
CA GLN A 34 5.32 -30.40 36.46
C GLN A 34 5.51 -29.18 37.34
N ARG A 35 5.78 -28.05 36.71
CA ARG A 35 5.93 -26.74 37.34
C ARG A 35 4.95 -25.78 36.68
N VAL A 36 4.28 -25.02 37.51
CA VAL A 36 3.57 -23.79 37.18
C VAL A 36 4.10 -22.73 38.14
N ALA A 37 4.41 -21.54 37.65
CA ALA A 37 4.81 -20.39 38.45
C ALA A 37 4.20 -19.13 37.83
N LEU A 38 3.93 -18.13 38.66
CA LEU A 38 3.46 -16.82 38.21
C LEU A 38 4.56 -15.78 38.39
N ASN A 39 4.65 -14.82 37.48
CA ASN A 39 5.56 -13.68 37.64
C ASN A 39 5.09 -12.70 38.75
N THR A 40 3.81 -12.76 39.14
CA THR A 40 3.23 -12.01 40.25
C THR A 40 2.13 -12.81 40.94
N HIS A 41 1.98 -12.59 42.25
CA HIS A 41 0.91 -13.17 43.09
C HIS A 41 -0.12 -12.14 43.56
N ALA A 42 0.07 -10.86 43.21
CA ALA A 42 -0.90 -9.81 43.50
C ALA A 42 -0.98 -8.83 42.32
N ILE A 43 -2.20 -8.47 41.93
CA ILE A 43 -2.49 -7.34 41.05
C ILE A 43 -3.47 -6.41 41.78
N LEU A 44 -3.06 -5.15 41.89
CA LEU A 44 -3.90 -4.07 42.39
C LEU A 44 -4.29 -3.22 41.18
N ALA A 45 -5.56 -3.24 40.81
CA ALA A 45 -6.09 -2.58 39.64
C ALA A 45 -6.76 -1.25 39.99
N PRO A 46 -6.67 -0.23 39.10
CA PRO A 46 -7.37 1.03 39.30
C PRO A 46 -8.89 0.84 39.16
N SER A 47 -9.64 1.88 39.51
CA SER A 47 -11.10 1.80 39.51
C SER A 47 -11.76 1.84 38.13
N PHE A 48 -11.06 2.27 37.07
CA PHE A 48 -11.63 2.35 35.72
C PHE A 48 -11.33 1.12 34.86
N ALA A 49 -12.04 1.00 33.74
CA ALA A 49 -11.89 -0.10 32.80
C ALA A 49 -10.49 -0.10 32.15
N THR A 50 -9.78 -1.22 32.21
CA THR A 50 -8.43 -1.37 31.65
C THR A 50 -8.07 -2.84 31.45
N THR A 51 -6.88 -3.11 30.91
CA THR A 51 -6.33 -4.46 30.76
C THR A 51 -4.98 -4.54 31.48
N LEU A 52 -4.86 -5.54 32.36
CA LEU A 52 -3.63 -5.89 33.08
C LEU A 52 -3.18 -7.29 32.67
N SER A 53 -1.95 -7.69 32.97
CA SER A 53 -1.46 -9.01 32.59
C SER A 53 -0.53 -9.62 33.62
N PHE A 54 -0.48 -10.96 33.64
CA PHE A 54 0.51 -11.74 34.37
C PHE A 54 1.03 -12.86 33.47
N ASP A 55 2.23 -13.34 33.75
CA ASP A 55 2.86 -14.42 33.00
C ASP A 55 2.75 -15.72 33.78
N VAL A 56 2.39 -16.79 33.06
CA VAL A 56 2.43 -18.16 33.53
C VAL A 56 3.68 -18.81 32.98
N GLU A 57 4.60 -19.17 33.87
CA GLU A 57 5.75 -20.01 33.55
C GLU A 57 5.43 -21.47 33.84
N ALA A 58 5.26 -22.28 32.79
CA ALA A 58 5.01 -23.71 32.96
C ALA A 58 5.82 -24.55 31.98
N ASN A 59 6.14 -25.79 32.39
CA ASN A 59 6.69 -26.84 31.53
C ASN A 59 5.63 -27.88 31.12
N CYS A 60 4.36 -27.58 31.39
CA CYS A 60 3.24 -28.49 31.24
C CYS A 60 1.98 -27.77 30.76
N ASP A 61 0.93 -28.55 30.48
CA ASP A 61 -0.41 -28.02 30.19
C ASP A 61 -1.07 -27.55 31.48
N TRP A 62 -1.74 -26.40 31.45
CA TRP A 62 -2.41 -25.80 32.61
C TRP A 62 -3.79 -25.24 32.27
N THR A 63 -4.59 -25.00 33.31
CA THR A 63 -5.92 -24.40 33.28
C THR A 63 -6.06 -23.34 34.36
N ILE A 64 -6.89 -22.34 34.09
CA ILE A 64 -7.23 -21.26 35.00
C ILE A 64 -8.67 -21.45 35.49
N SER A 65 -8.87 -21.26 36.78
CA SER A 65 -10.18 -21.09 37.40
C SER A 65 -10.21 -19.76 38.15
N VAL A 66 -11.35 -19.08 38.12
CA VAL A 66 -11.54 -17.77 38.78
C VAL A 66 -12.57 -17.94 39.90
N ALA A 67 -12.25 -17.47 41.09
CA ALA A 67 -13.12 -17.48 42.25
C ALA A 67 -13.34 -16.05 42.78
N GLY A 68 -14.54 -15.75 43.24
CA GLY A 68 -14.93 -14.44 43.79
C GLY A 68 -16.45 -14.34 43.92
N ASP A 69 -16.94 -13.35 44.65
CA ASP A 69 -18.38 -13.13 44.85
C ASP A 69 -19.10 -12.77 43.54
N ASP A 70 -18.41 -12.02 42.68
CA ASP A 70 -18.79 -11.72 41.30
C ASP A 70 -17.52 -11.69 40.46
N THR A 71 -17.49 -12.47 39.37
CA THR A 71 -16.35 -12.56 38.44
C THR A 71 -16.66 -11.94 37.08
N SER A 72 -17.89 -11.49 36.85
CA SER A 72 -18.35 -11.01 35.54
C SER A 72 -17.66 -9.74 35.06
N TRP A 73 -17.02 -9.01 35.97
CA TRP A 73 -16.30 -7.77 35.68
C TRP A 73 -14.87 -7.99 35.16
N ALA A 74 -14.37 -9.23 35.10
CA ALA A 74 -13.04 -9.54 34.59
C ALA A 74 -13.09 -10.66 33.54
N GLU A 75 -12.45 -10.42 32.40
CA GLU A 75 -12.35 -11.37 31.28
C GLU A 75 -10.89 -11.72 31.02
N LEU A 76 -10.58 -13.02 30.93
CA LEU A 76 -9.24 -13.52 30.65
C LEU A 76 -9.08 -13.81 29.15
N SER A 77 -7.95 -13.41 28.57
CA SER A 77 -7.65 -13.66 27.15
C SER A 77 -7.52 -15.15 26.80
N GLN A 78 -7.22 -15.98 27.81
CA GLN A 78 -7.13 -17.44 27.70
C GLN A 78 -7.27 -18.06 29.08
N THR A 79 -7.86 -19.25 29.15
CA THR A 79 -8.05 -20.01 30.40
C THR A 79 -7.31 -21.33 30.41
N GLU A 80 -6.60 -21.67 29.33
CA GLU A 80 -5.73 -22.85 29.25
C GLU A 80 -4.65 -22.64 28.19
N ALA A 81 -3.47 -23.22 28.42
CA ALA A 81 -2.40 -23.27 27.43
C ALA A 81 -1.41 -24.42 27.74
N THR A 82 -0.40 -24.56 26.89
CA THR A 82 0.75 -25.45 27.09
C THR A 82 2.02 -24.62 27.15
N GLY A 83 2.83 -24.82 28.19
CA GLY A 83 4.08 -24.09 28.35
C GLY A 83 3.87 -22.66 28.85
N MET A 84 4.76 -21.75 28.46
CA MET A 84 4.71 -20.35 28.89
C MET A 84 3.61 -19.57 28.15
N ALA A 85 2.89 -18.70 28.85
CA ALA A 85 2.00 -17.74 28.22
C ALA A 85 1.79 -16.49 29.07
N THR A 86 1.48 -15.37 28.42
CA THR A 86 0.98 -14.15 29.07
C THR A 86 -0.54 -14.15 29.03
N VAL A 87 -1.17 -13.94 30.18
CA VAL A 87 -2.63 -13.88 30.31
C VAL A 87 -3.03 -12.43 30.55
N ALA A 88 -3.84 -11.88 29.66
CA ALA A 88 -4.43 -10.55 29.84
C ALA A 88 -5.76 -10.67 30.58
N VAL A 89 -6.01 -9.74 31.51
CA VAL A 89 -7.22 -9.61 32.31
C VAL A 89 -7.83 -8.26 32.00
N SER A 90 -8.89 -8.26 31.20
CA SER A 90 -9.68 -7.07 30.86
C SER A 90 -10.74 -6.84 31.93
N ILE A 91 -10.75 -5.67 32.56
CA ILE A 91 -11.65 -5.37 33.66
C ILE A 91 -12.61 -4.23 33.31
N ALA A 92 -13.85 -4.31 33.79
CA ALA A 92 -14.82 -3.22 33.74
C ALA A 92 -14.54 -2.15 34.82
N GLU A 93 -15.13 -0.96 34.69
CA GLU A 93 -15.11 0.08 35.74
C GLU A 93 -15.78 -0.45 37.02
N ASN A 94 -15.22 -0.14 38.18
CA ASN A 94 -15.81 -0.40 39.49
C ASN A 94 -16.50 0.86 40.01
N ASN A 95 -17.76 1.03 39.64
CA ASN A 95 -18.61 2.15 40.04
C ASN A 95 -19.28 1.97 41.42
N THR A 96 -18.86 0.97 42.19
CA THR A 96 -19.37 0.74 43.55
C THR A 96 -18.53 1.48 44.57
N SER A 97 -19.05 1.69 45.78
CA SER A 97 -18.35 2.39 46.88
C SER A 97 -17.24 1.56 47.54
N GLY A 98 -17.13 0.27 47.20
CA GLY A 98 -16.15 -0.65 47.78
C GLY A 98 -15.19 -1.21 46.74
N SER A 99 -13.97 -1.53 47.18
CA SER A 99 -13.08 -2.35 46.35
C SER A 99 -13.70 -3.74 46.15
N ARG A 100 -13.41 -4.36 45.01
CA ARG A 100 -13.84 -5.73 44.69
C ARG A 100 -12.63 -6.60 44.39
N ALA A 101 -12.74 -7.91 44.59
CA ALA A 101 -11.62 -8.82 44.44
C ALA A 101 -12.03 -10.16 43.82
N LEU A 102 -11.06 -10.79 43.16
CA LEU A 102 -11.14 -12.18 42.70
C LEU A 102 -9.79 -12.88 42.93
N THR A 103 -9.82 -14.21 42.94
CA THR A 103 -8.65 -15.07 42.98
C THR A 103 -8.55 -15.81 41.66
N ILE A 104 -7.41 -15.67 40.98
CA ILE A 104 -7.08 -16.41 39.76
C ILE A 104 -6.20 -17.59 40.16
N ARG A 105 -6.66 -18.81 39.89
CA ARG A 105 -5.98 -20.05 40.25
C ARG A 105 -5.51 -20.79 39.00
N VAL A 106 -4.20 -20.97 38.86
CA VAL A 106 -3.56 -21.63 37.70
C VAL A 106 -3.04 -23.00 38.11
N ALA A 107 -3.63 -24.08 37.58
CA ALA A 107 -3.29 -25.44 37.96
C ALA A 107 -2.82 -26.28 36.76
N ALA A 108 -1.84 -27.16 36.98
CA ALA A 108 -1.41 -28.12 35.98
C ALA A 108 -2.53 -29.13 35.67
N LYS A 109 -2.85 -29.35 34.38
CA LYS A 109 -3.99 -30.20 33.95
C LYS A 109 -3.89 -31.64 34.46
N ARG A 110 -2.67 -32.18 34.58
CA ARG A 110 -2.44 -33.60 34.95
C ARG A 110 -2.10 -33.81 36.42
N ASN A 111 -1.86 -32.73 37.17
CA ASN A 111 -1.61 -32.79 38.61
C ASN A 111 -2.15 -31.54 39.30
N ALA A 112 -3.38 -31.63 39.80
CA ALA A 112 -4.07 -30.51 40.46
C ALA A 112 -3.41 -30.02 41.76
N ALA A 113 -2.41 -30.74 42.29
CA ALA A 113 -1.60 -30.28 43.42
C ALA A 113 -0.51 -29.28 43.02
N VAL A 114 -0.15 -29.21 41.72
CA VAL A 114 0.74 -28.17 41.19
C VAL A 114 -0.13 -27.00 40.77
N VAL A 115 -0.17 -25.98 41.62
CA VAL A 115 -1.08 -24.85 41.49
C VAL A 115 -0.47 -23.59 42.08
N GLU A 116 -0.78 -22.46 41.45
CA GLU A 116 -0.45 -21.12 41.93
C GLU A 116 -1.71 -20.25 41.97
N GLU A 117 -1.71 -19.27 42.87
CA GLU A 117 -2.80 -18.33 43.05
C GLU A 117 -2.32 -16.89 42.94
N LEU A 118 -3.17 -16.07 42.35
CA LEU A 118 -3.01 -14.64 42.17
C LEU A 118 -4.21 -13.92 42.78
N SER A 119 -3.94 -13.03 43.73
CA SER A 119 -4.95 -12.12 44.28
C SER A 119 -5.11 -10.92 43.34
N PHE A 120 -6.34 -10.64 42.90
CA PHE A 120 -6.64 -9.51 42.03
C PHE A 120 -7.66 -8.61 42.71
N VAL A 121 -7.27 -7.38 43.04
CA VAL A 121 -8.12 -6.42 43.76
C VAL A 121 -8.29 -5.17 42.91
N GLN A 122 -9.52 -4.75 42.67
CA GLN A 122 -9.84 -3.52 41.96
C GLN A 122 -10.35 -2.44 42.92
N ALA A 123 -9.75 -1.25 42.86
CA ALA A 123 -10.17 -0.09 43.65
C ALA A 123 -11.58 0.38 43.29
N SER A 124 -12.22 1.14 44.20
CA SER A 124 -13.52 1.78 43.98
C SER A 124 -13.37 3.14 43.27
N ALA A 125 -14.27 3.45 42.33
CA ALA A 125 -14.34 4.78 41.70
C ALA A 125 -15.05 5.82 42.57
N THR A 126 -15.82 5.40 43.58
CA THR A 126 -16.66 6.25 44.44
C THR A 126 -16.39 6.00 45.92
N ALA A 127 -15.14 5.71 46.27
CA ALA A 127 -14.73 5.50 47.65
C ALA A 127 -15.01 6.77 48.48
N GLU A 128 -15.48 6.59 49.70
CA GLU A 128 -15.68 7.70 50.63
C GLU A 128 -14.34 8.44 50.86
N GLY A 129 -14.39 9.78 50.86
CA GLY A 129 -13.19 10.63 50.97
C GLY A 129 -12.49 10.92 49.63
N TYR A 130 -13.01 10.45 48.49
CA TYR A 130 -12.48 10.77 47.17
C TYR A 130 -13.39 11.67 46.35
N LEU A 131 -12.79 12.54 45.55
CA LEU A 131 -13.46 13.37 44.56
C LEU A 131 -13.00 12.98 43.16
N SER A 132 -13.95 12.84 42.24
CA SER A 132 -13.66 12.46 40.86
C SER A 132 -13.10 13.64 40.06
N ILE A 133 -12.28 13.37 39.04
CA ILE A 133 -11.81 14.41 38.11
C ILE A 133 -12.98 15.18 37.50
N PRO A 134 -14.04 14.53 36.96
CA PRO A 134 -15.20 15.26 36.44
C PRO A 134 -15.85 16.21 37.45
N ASP A 135 -15.93 15.84 38.72
CA ASP A 135 -16.53 16.70 39.74
C ASP A 135 -15.60 17.86 40.13
N LEU A 136 -14.28 17.64 40.19
CA LEU A 136 -13.30 18.72 40.32
C LEU A 136 -13.42 19.74 39.16
N ARG A 137 -13.52 19.25 37.93
CA ARG A 137 -13.69 20.12 36.75
C ARG A 137 -14.98 20.94 36.83
N LYS A 138 -16.08 20.34 37.30
CA LYS A 138 -17.36 21.06 37.52
C LYS A 138 -17.24 22.14 38.59
N LEU A 139 -16.53 21.88 39.68
CA LEU A 139 -16.33 22.87 40.75
C LEU A 139 -15.52 24.09 40.28
N ALA A 140 -14.60 23.89 39.35
CA ALA A 140 -13.79 24.95 38.75
C ALA A 140 -14.36 25.52 37.43
N ALA A 141 -15.63 25.23 37.09
CA ALA A 141 -16.21 25.62 35.81
C ALA A 141 -16.35 27.15 35.65
N ASP A 142 -16.58 27.86 36.75
CA ASP A 142 -16.79 29.32 36.78
C ASP A 142 -15.53 30.12 37.19
N GLY A 143 -14.37 29.46 37.26
CA GLY A 143 -13.09 30.03 37.67
C GLY A 143 -12.36 29.18 38.70
N ASP A 144 -11.28 29.74 39.27
CA ASP A 144 -10.44 29.02 40.23
C ASP A 144 -11.24 28.55 41.46
N TYR A 145 -11.12 27.27 41.78
CA TYR A 145 -11.73 26.63 42.93
C TYR A 145 -10.66 26.18 43.92
N SER A 146 -10.75 26.65 45.17
CA SER A 146 -9.91 26.18 46.27
C SER A 146 -10.62 25.08 47.04
N VAL A 147 -10.04 23.88 47.06
CA VAL A 147 -10.61 22.74 47.77
C VAL A 147 -10.38 22.91 49.27
N THR A 148 -11.47 22.98 50.04
CA THR A 148 -11.41 23.15 51.51
C THR A 148 -11.64 21.85 52.27
N GLN A 149 -12.25 20.87 51.60
CA GLN A 149 -12.57 19.57 52.17
C GLN A 149 -11.32 18.70 52.29
N ASP A 150 -11.31 17.82 53.28
CA ASP A 150 -10.27 16.81 53.45
C ASP A 150 -10.61 15.59 52.59
N VAL A 151 -10.36 15.73 51.28
CA VAL A 151 -10.66 14.73 50.25
C VAL A 151 -9.44 14.49 49.37
N LYS A 152 -9.44 13.37 48.66
CA LYS A 152 -8.36 12.96 47.76
C LYS A 152 -8.86 12.77 46.34
N MET A 153 -7.95 12.73 45.37
CA MET A 153 -8.25 12.23 44.02
C MET A 153 -7.24 11.17 43.59
N ARG A 154 -7.64 10.36 42.63
CA ARG A 154 -6.74 9.41 41.94
C ARG A 154 -6.75 9.64 40.44
N GLY A 155 -5.60 9.44 39.82
CA GLY A 155 -5.45 9.53 38.37
C GLY A 155 -4.24 8.75 37.89
N ILE A 156 -4.35 8.20 36.69
CA ILE A 156 -3.25 7.52 36.01
C ILE A 156 -2.44 8.53 35.21
N VAL A 157 -1.12 8.46 35.36
CA VAL A 157 -0.17 9.23 34.56
C VAL A 157 -0.24 8.79 33.10
N VAL A 158 -0.45 9.74 32.19
CA VAL A 158 -0.44 9.48 30.74
C VAL A 158 0.59 10.31 29.96
N SER A 159 1.20 11.31 30.59
CA SER A 159 2.33 12.05 30.03
C SER A 159 3.67 11.36 30.28
N SER A 160 4.65 11.58 29.40
CA SER A 160 6.03 11.12 29.56
C SER A 160 6.95 12.29 29.93
N VAL A 161 7.48 12.28 31.16
CA VAL A 161 8.56 13.21 31.57
C VAL A 161 9.86 12.91 30.81
N GLN A 162 10.09 11.65 30.46
CA GLN A 162 11.30 11.22 29.75
C GLN A 162 11.37 11.77 28.32
N ASP A 163 10.24 11.77 27.62
CA ASP A 163 10.15 12.28 26.24
C ASP A 163 9.96 13.80 26.17
N ASN A 164 9.67 14.43 27.31
CA ASN A 164 9.69 15.88 27.51
C ASN A 164 8.89 16.68 26.48
N ASN A 165 7.67 16.21 26.17
CA ASN A 165 6.74 16.87 25.25
C ASN A 165 5.46 17.40 25.92
N TYR A 166 5.46 17.51 27.25
CA TYR A 166 4.38 18.10 28.02
C TYR A 166 4.84 19.42 28.69
N TYR A 167 3.93 20.12 29.37
CA TYR A 167 4.25 21.39 30.02
C TYR A 167 5.22 21.20 31.21
N ASP A 168 6.06 22.21 31.46
CA ASP A 168 7.02 22.18 32.56
C ASP A 168 6.33 22.01 33.92
N ASN A 169 6.93 21.16 34.77
CA ASN A 169 6.43 20.79 36.10
C ASN A 169 4.97 20.31 36.09
N CYS A 170 4.53 19.68 34.99
CA CYS A 170 3.18 19.17 34.84
C CYS A 170 3.15 17.70 34.46
N ILE A 171 2.09 17.01 34.91
CA ILE A 171 1.78 15.63 34.54
C ILE A 171 0.31 15.56 34.10
N ALA A 172 0.03 14.97 32.95
CA ALA A 172 -1.34 14.68 32.54
C ALA A 172 -1.86 13.43 33.27
N LEU A 173 -3.05 13.54 33.87
CA LEU A 173 -3.72 12.48 34.60
C LEU A 173 -5.08 12.17 33.99
N GLN A 174 -5.44 10.90 33.92
CA GLN A 174 -6.81 10.48 33.59
C GLN A 174 -7.36 9.48 34.61
N SER A 175 -8.64 9.62 34.97
CA SER A 175 -9.31 8.74 35.93
C SER A 175 -10.24 7.70 35.30
N ALA A 176 -10.62 7.89 34.03
CA ALA A 176 -11.45 6.95 33.27
C ALA A 176 -11.36 7.22 31.76
N LEU A 177 -11.84 6.28 30.95
CA LEU A 177 -11.84 6.35 29.47
C LEU A 177 -13.13 6.99 28.90
N LYS A 178 -13.54 8.13 29.46
CA LYS A 178 -14.74 8.88 29.05
C LYS A 178 -14.52 10.39 29.18
N ALA A 179 -15.36 11.16 28.51
CA ALA A 179 -15.30 12.62 28.52
C ALA A 179 -15.19 13.22 29.93
N ASN A 180 -14.39 14.28 30.05
CA ASN A 180 -14.10 15.09 31.24
C ASN A 180 -13.34 14.36 32.36
N CYS A 181 -12.71 13.23 32.06
CA CYS A 181 -11.93 12.46 33.03
C CYS A 181 -10.42 12.73 32.99
N GLY A 182 -9.97 13.77 32.27
CA GLY A 182 -8.59 14.23 32.25
C GLY A 182 -8.36 15.51 33.05
N ILE A 183 -7.20 15.65 33.68
CA ILE A 183 -6.74 16.88 34.34
C ILE A 183 -5.22 16.95 34.33
N THR A 184 -4.65 18.15 34.36
CA THR A 184 -3.21 18.35 34.52
C THR A 184 -2.86 18.53 36.00
N LEU A 185 -1.95 17.74 36.54
CA LEU A 185 -1.33 17.99 37.84
C LEU A 185 -0.15 18.94 37.65
N ARG A 186 -0.14 20.06 38.38
CA ARG A 186 1.00 20.99 38.46
C ARG A 186 1.72 20.85 39.80
N THR A 187 3.03 20.75 39.76
CA THR A 187 3.92 20.72 40.92
C THR A 187 4.89 21.91 40.93
N ASP A 188 5.56 22.16 42.05
CA ASP A 188 6.58 23.20 42.15
C ASP A 188 7.91 22.74 41.50
N GLU A 189 8.25 21.46 41.62
CA GLU A 189 9.40 20.82 40.96
C GLU A 189 8.98 19.72 39.98
N VAL A 190 9.92 19.26 39.15
CA VAL A 190 9.68 18.14 38.21
C VAL A 190 9.43 16.85 38.98
N LEU A 191 8.21 16.32 38.88
CA LEU A 191 7.83 15.06 39.49
C LEU A 191 8.07 13.89 38.51
N TYR A 192 9.06 13.04 38.79
CA TYR A 192 9.39 11.88 37.96
C TYR A 192 8.42 10.71 38.21
N ARG A 193 7.46 10.54 37.30
CA ARG A 193 6.52 9.41 37.28
C ARG A 193 6.40 8.81 35.89
N LYS A 194 6.17 7.50 35.83
CA LYS A 194 6.06 6.76 34.57
C LYS A 194 4.61 6.76 34.08
N PRO A 195 4.35 6.81 32.76
CA PRO A 195 3.04 6.51 32.21
C PRO A 195 2.51 5.16 32.75
N GLY A 196 1.25 5.12 33.14
CA GLY A 196 0.63 3.94 33.75
C GLY A 196 0.65 3.89 35.27
N GLU A 197 1.46 4.71 35.95
CA GLU A 197 1.42 4.80 37.41
C GLU A 197 0.16 5.54 37.87
N GLU A 198 -0.48 5.05 38.94
CA GLU A 198 -1.57 5.76 39.60
C GLU A 198 -1.01 6.66 40.71
N LEU A 199 -1.46 7.91 40.71
CA LEU A 199 -1.16 8.87 41.77
C LEU A 199 -2.41 9.11 42.61
N GLU A 200 -2.19 9.28 43.91
CA GLU A 200 -3.15 9.79 44.87
C GLU A 200 -2.71 11.17 45.35
N ILE A 201 -3.62 12.14 45.28
CA ILE A 201 -3.36 13.54 45.58
C ILE A 201 -4.27 13.97 46.73
N ASP A 202 -3.69 14.47 47.82
CA ASP A 202 -4.44 15.12 48.89
C ASP A 202 -4.88 16.52 48.42
N LEU A 203 -6.19 16.74 48.35
CA LEU A 203 -6.73 17.94 47.73
C LEU A 203 -6.92 19.10 48.70
N LYS A 204 -6.80 18.91 50.02
CA LYS A 204 -7.02 20.00 50.97
C LYS A 204 -6.04 21.15 50.75
N GLY A 205 -6.57 22.32 50.40
CA GLY A 205 -5.77 23.50 50.04
C GLY A 205 -5.27 23.52 48.60
N ALA A 206 -5.66 22.54 47.77
CA ALA A 206 -5.36 22.54 46.34
C ALA A 206 -6.20 23.59 45.61
N VAL A 207 -5.63 24.16 44.55
CA VAL A 207 -6.30 25.09 43.64
C VAL A 207 -6.53 24.38 42.31
N VAL A 208 -7.75 24.43 41.81
CA VAL A 208 -8.14 23.89 40.49
C VAL A 208 -8.64 25.02 39.62
N GLY A 209 -8.10 25.16 38.42
CA GLY A 209 -8.44 26.26 37.52
C GLY A 209 -7.82 26.10 36.14
N VAL A 210 -8.22 26.97 35.21
CA VAL A 210 -7.62 27.00 33.87
C VAL A 210 -6.38 27.87 33.91
N ASN A 211 -5.25 27.30 33.54
CA ASN A 211 -4.00 28.06 33.47
C ASN A 211 -4.02 29.01 32.26
N PRO A 212 -3.75 30.31 32.46
CA PRO A 212 -3.87 31.30 31.39
C PRO A 212 -2.77 31.18 30.32
N GLU A 213 -1.63 30.56 30.63
CA GLU A 213 -0.52 30.39 29.69
C GLU A 213 -0.68 29.11 28.85
N THR A 214 -1.03 28.01 29.50
CA THR A 214 -1.12 26.69 28.86
C THR A 214 -2.51 26.38 28.33
N GLY A 215 -3.54 27.05 28.87
CA GLY A 215 -4.96 26.85 28.57
C GLY A 215 -5.57 25.57 29.17
N VAL A 216 -4.78 24.69 29.78
CA VAL A 216 -5.28 23.44 30.38
C VAL A 216 -5.89 23.67 31.75
N MET A 217 -6.83 22.81 32.14
CA MET A 217 -7.32 22.75 33.50
C MET A 217 -6.32 22.00 34.38
N GLU A 218 -5.82 22.71 35.39
CA GLU A 218 -4.79 22.25 36.30
C GLU A 218 -5.33 22.04 37.71
N VAL A 219 -4.82 21.04 38.40
CA VAL A 219 -4.88 20.91 39.85
C VAL A 219 -3.47 21.13 40.41
N LYS A 220 -3.33 22.13 41.27
CA LYS A 220 -2.11 22.40 42.03
C LYS A 220 -2.35 22.06 43.51
N PRO A 221 -1.73 21.00 44.07
CA PRO A 221 -1.84 20.70 45.48
C PRO A 221 -1.15 21.78 46.34
N ALA A 222 -1.43 21.79 47.64
CA ALA A 222 -0.84 22.75 48.56
C ALA A 222 0.72 22.68 48.64
N ALA A 223 1.28 21.51 48.36
CA ALA A 223 2.71 21.25 48.24
C ALA A 223 2.95 19.90 47.50
N ASP A 224 4.14 19.70 46.94
CA ASP A 224 4.49 18.48 46.19
C ASP A 224 4.44 17.20 47.04
N ASP A 225 4.65 17.30 48.36
CA ASP A 225 4.57 16.16 49.29
C ASP A 225 3.15 15.59 49.49
N LYS A 226 2.13 16.26 48.92
CA LYS A 226 0.72 15.82 48.87
C LYS A 226 0.42 14.90 47.69
N VAL A 227 1.42 14.62 46.86
CA VAL A 227 1.31 13.69 45.73
C VAL A 227 2.07 12.41 46.07
N SER A 228 1.34 11.30 46.14
CA SER A 228 1.92 9.98 46.41
C SER A 228 1.57 9.01 45.29
N ARG A 229 2.46 8.04 45.03
CA ARG A 229 2.16 6.91 44.12
C ARG A 229 1.41 5.85 44.93
N THR A 230 0.34 5.30 44.37
CA THR A 230 -0.38 4.19 45.01
C THR A 230 0.34 2.85 44.77
N GLU A 231 -0.10 1.81 45.46
CA GLU A 231 0.38 0.43 45.24
C GLU A 231 -0.21 -0.22 43.98
N THR A 232 -1.05 0.50 43.23
CA THR A 232 -1.68 0.03 41.99
C THR A 232 -0.61 -0.43 41.00
N THR A 233 -0.86 -1.62 40.44
CA THR A 233 -0.05 -2.21 39.37
C THR A 233 -0.05 -1.27 38.17
N GLN A 234 1.13 -1.03 37.62
CA GLN A 234 1.29 -0.10 36.50
C GLN A 234 0.41 -0.52 35.32
N VAL A 235 -0.41 0.40 34.85
CA VAL A 235 -1.36 0.18 33.76
C VAL A 235 -0.66 0.37 32.42
N LYS A 236 -0.91 -0.54 31.47
CA LYS A 236 -0.55 -0.30 30.08
C LYS A 236 -1.53 0.72 29.50
N ILE A 237 -1.06 1.91 29.16
CA ILE A 237 -1.90 2.96 28.59
C ILE A 237 -2.21 2.64 27.12
N GLU A 238 -3.49 2.74 26.77
CA GLU A 238 -3.96 2.68 25.38
C GLU A 238 -4.70 3.98 25.02
N ALA A 239 -4.49 4.45 23.79
CA ALA A 239 -5.09 5.69 23.33
C ALA A 239 -6.60 5.52 23.13
N LEU A 240 -7.40 6.36 23.77
CA LEU A 240 -8.84 6.41 23.52
C LEU A 240 -9.08 6.90 22.09
N LYS A 241 -9.69 6.06 21.25
CA LYS A 241 -10.04 6.46 19.88
C LYS A 241 -11.17 7.49 19.93
N ILE A 242 -10.93 8.67 19.37
CA ILE A 242 -11.91 9.76 19.29
C ILE A 242 -12.07 10.26 17.85
N THR A 243 -13.19 10.92 17.59
CA THR A 243 -13.48 11.63 16.34
C THR A 243 -12.96 13.08 16.35
N TYR A 244 -12.95 13.75 15.20
CA TYR A 244 -12.63 15.18 15.12
C TYR A 244 -13.59 16.05 15.94
N GLU A 245 -14.90 15.76 15.91
CA GLU A 245 -15.89 16.52 16.69
C GLU A 245 -15.67 16.36 18.21
N GLU A 246 -15.30 15.16 18.64
CA GLU A 246 -14.94 14.90 20.04
C GLU A 246 -13.67 15.65 20.45
N LEU A 247 -12.64 15.70 19.60
CA LEU A 247 -11.45 16.53 19.84
C LEU A 247 -11.86 18.00 20.01
N ARG A 248 -12.63 18.54 19.06
CA ARG A 248 -13.05 19.94 19.02
C ARG A 248 -13.93 20.34 20.21
N SER A 249 -14.63 19.38 20.81
CA SER A 249 -15.47 19.61 21.99
C SER A 249 -14.69 20.04 23.24
N GLY A 250 -13.40 19.71 23.31
CA GLY A 250 -12.55 19.95 24.48
C GLY A 250 -12.79 19.01 25.67
N ALA A 251 -13.80 18.15 25.59
CA ALA A 251 -14.16 17.27 26.71
C ALA A 251 -13.08 16.22 27.04
N TYR A 252 -12.14 15.96 26.12
CA TYR A 252 -11.05 15.00 26.31
C TYR A 252 -9.71 15.64 26.68
N GLU A 253 -9.70 16.94 27.01
CA GLU A 253 -8.50 17.65 27.47
C GLU A 253 -7.76 16.90 28.59
N SER A 254 -6.42 16.88 28.51
CA SER A 254 -5.52 16.16 29.42
C SER A 254 -5.65 14.63 29.40
N MET A 255 -6.43 14.04 28.48
CA MET A 255 -6.54 12.59 28.28
C MET A 255 -5.67 12.12 27.12
N TYR A 256 -5.24 10.85 27.18
CA TYR A 256 -4.48 10.23 26.10
C TYR A 256 -5.43 9.60 25.06
N ALA A 257 -5.45 10.21 23.87
CA ALA A 257 -6.39 9.91 22.81
C ALA A 257 -5.70 9.66 21.46
N GLY A 258 -6.45 9.16 20.49
CA GLY A 258 -5.96 8.88 19.14
C GLY A 258 -6.96 9.20 18.03
N ILE A 259 -6.47 9.82 16.94
CA ILE A 259 -7.25 10.21 15.76
C ILE A 259 -6.57 9.70 14.49
N TYR A 260 -7.33 9.00 13.63
CA TYR A 260 -6.82 8.57 12.32
C TYR A 260 -6.63 9.78 11.39
N SER A 261 -5.38 10.05 11.00
CA SER A 261 -4.99 11.28 10.34
C SER A 261 -3.70 11.14 9.53
N GLN A 262 -3.35 12.21 8.80
CA GLN A 262 -2.03 12.42 8.18
C GLN A 262 -1.63 13.90 8.28
N VAL A 263 -0.37 14.22 8.05
CA VAL A 263 0.07 15.62 7.91
C VAL A 263 -0.59 16.24 6.67
N TYR A 264 -1.24 17.38 6.81
CA TYR A 264 -1.77 18.15 5.68
C TYR A 264 -0.64 18.83 4.92
N VAL A 265 -0.66 18.73 3.59
CA VAL A 265 0.26 19.42 2.69
C VAL A 265 -0.56 20.29 1.75
N PRO A 266 -0.37 21.62 1.73
CA PRO A 266 -1.06 22.50 0.80
C PRO A 266 -0.60 22.23 -0.65
N GLU A 267 -1.39 22.68 -1.62
CA GLU A 267 -1.07 22.51 -3.03
C GLU A 267 0.28 23.18 -3.38
N GLY A 268 1.16 22.45 -4.07
CA GLY A 268 2.54 22.87 -4.32
C GLY A 268 3.49 22.81 -3.11
N GLY A 269 3.00 22.37 -1.95
CA GLY A 269 3.79 22.18 -0.73
C GLY A 269 4.59 20.88 -0.71
N SER A 270 5.54 20.78 0.21
CA SER A 270 6.37 19.59 0.44
C SER A 270 6.57 19.37 1.94
N LEU A 271 6.77 18.11 2.34
CA LEU A 271 7.20 17.75 3.70
C LEU A 271 8.72 17.85 3.88
N ASN A 272 9.47 18.10 2.80
CA ASN A 272 10.93 18.16 2.86
C ASN A 272 11.38 19.32 3.76
N GLY A 273 12.24 19.00 4.74
CA GLY A 273 12.79 19.98 5.68
C GLY A 273 11.84 20.39 6.81
N ILE A 274 10.64 19.81 6.87
CA ILE A 274 9.67 20.04 7.96
C ILE A 274 9.89 19.00 9.07
N THR A 275 9.86 19.46 10.32
CA THR A 275 10.06 18.67 11.53
C THR A 275 8.84 18.72 12.45
N LEU A 276 8.74 17.80 13.41
CA LEU A 276 7.59 17.74 14.33
C LEU A 276 7.40 19.03 15.15
N LYS A 277 8.49 19.75 15.47
CA LYS A 277 8.44 21.04 16.19
C LYS A 277 7.83 22.20 15.41
N ASP A 278 7.50 22.02 14.13
CA ASP A 278 6.95 23.08 13.27
C ASP A 278 5.41 23.14 13.31
N ASP A 279 4.80 22.66 14.41
CA ASP A 279 3.36 22.64 14.69
C ASP A 279 2.50 22.18 13.51
N LEU A 280 2.69 20.91 13.15
CA LEU A 280 2.14 20.33 11.94
C LEU A 280 0.62 20.42 11.90
N SER A 281 0.10 20.88 10.74
CA SER A 281 -1.32 20.75 10.45
C SER A 281 -1.62 19.31 10.09
N MET A 282 -2.59 18.71 10.78
CA MET A 282 -3.08 17.36 10.54
C MET A 282 -4.42 17.42 9.82
N GLN A 283 -4.72 16.35 9.09
CA GLN A 283 -6.04 16.13 8.48
C GLN A 283 -6.56 14.72 8.72
N ASP A 284 -7.86 14.61 8.94
CA ASP A 284 -8.60 13.35 8.92
C ASP A 284 -9.15 13.04 7.50
N PRO A 285 -9.76 11.85 7.28
CA PRO A 285 -10.32 11.48 5.97
C PRO A 285 -11.39 12.43 5.44
N ASP A 286 -12.13 13.11 6.33
CA ASP A 286 -13.19 14.05 6.00
C ASP A 286 -12.66 15.48 5.73
N ASN A 287 -11.32 15.63 5.69
CA ASN A 287 -10.63 16.89 5.44
C ASN A 287 -10.80 17.94 6.56
N ASN A 288 -11.16 17.52 7.77
CA ASN A 288 -11.08 18.37 8.94
C ASN A 288 -9.62 18.68 9.28
N ARG A 289 -9.37 19.76 10.02
CA ARG A 289 -8.01 20.24 10.34
C ARG A 289 -7.83 20.43 11.83
N PHE A 290 -6.71 19.91 12.34
CA PHE A 290 -6.27 20.08 13.72
C PHE A 290 -4.73 20.12 13.76
N ARG A 291 -4.14 20.24 14.97
CA ARG A 291 -2.68 20.36 15.14
C ARG A 291 -2.09 19.14 15.82
N LEU A 292 -0.90 18.77 15.37
CA LEU A 292 0.08 18.00 16.15
C LEU A 292 1.07 19.01 16.72
N VAL A 293 1.25 19.01 18.04
CA VAL A 293 2.16 19.93 18.73
C VAL A 293 3.32 19.13 19.32
N ALA A 294 4.56 19.56 19.02
CA ALA A 294 5.75 18.99 19.62
C ALA A 294 6.75 20.09 20.01
N SER A 295 7.36 19.97 21.19
CA SER A 295 8.43 20.84 21.64
C SER A 295 9.73 20.45 20.97
N GLN A 296 10.58 21.44 20.66
CA GLN A 296 11.97 21.19 20.24
C GLN A 296 12.76 20.41 21.30
N ALA A 297 12.43 20.56 22.58
CA ALA A 297 13.09 19.87 23.68
C ALA A 297 12.62 18.40 23.86
N SER A 298 11.62 17.97 23.09
CA SER A 298 11.16 16.58 23.14
C SER A 298 12.16 15.63 22.47
N SER A 299 12.14 14.35 22.87
CA SER A 299 13.02 13.30 22.34
C SER A 299 12.90 13.09 20.82
N PHE A 300 11.80 13.55 20.22
CA PHE A 300 11.47 13.42 18.80
C PHE A 300 11.18 14.76 18.10
N GLY A 301 11.34 15.90 18.77
CA GLY A 301 10.89 17.21 18.25
C GLY A 301 11.54 17.61 16.91
N ILE A 302 12.79 17.19 16.70
CA ILE A 302 13.54 17.44 15.45
C ILE A 302 13.38 16.32 14.41
N ASP A 303 12.58 15.30 14.70
CA ASP A 303 12.31 14.24 13.74
C ASP A 303 11.58 14.82 12.52
N PRO A 304 11.84 14.26 11.31
CA PRO A 304 11.10 14.64 10.11
C PRO A 304 9.59 14.43 10.28
N ALA A 305 8.81 15.28 9.62
CA ALA A 305 7.37 15.13 9.55
C ALA A 305 6.98 13.75 8.97
N PRO A 306 6.00 13.05 9.56
CA PRO A 306 5.60 11.74 9.07
C PRO A 306 4.95 11.84 7.69
N THR A 307 5.33 10.92 6.80
CA THR A 307 4.91 10.94 5.40
C THR A 307 3.66 10.10 5.14
N GLY A 308 3.32 9.13 5.99
CA GLY A 308 2.11 8.31 5.85
C GLY A 308 0.89 8.84 6.62
N SER A 309 -0.15 8.02 6.66
CA SER A 309 -1.33 8.18 7.52
C SER A 309 -1.31 7.17 8.67
N GLY A 310 -2.15 7.36 9.68
CA GLY A 310 -2.22 6.45 10.83
C GLY A 310 -3.01 7.04 11.98
N VAL A 311 -3.06 6.33 13.10
CA VAL A 311 -3.63 6.90 14.32
C VAL A 311 -2.55 7.73 15.00
N LEU A 312 -2.65 9.06 14.89
CA LEU A 312 -1.85 9.98 15.69
C LEU A 312 -2.35 9.88 17.13
N LYS A 313 -1.45 9.57 18.06
CA LYS A 313 -1.77 9.43 19.49
C LYS A 313 -1.13 10.56 20.29
N GLY A 314 -1.64 10.80 21.48
CA GLY A 314 -1.07 11.77 22.40
C GLY A 314 -2.10 12.36 23.36
N ILE A 315 -1.68 13.35 24.14
CA ILE A 315 -2.56 14.07 25.05
C ILE A 315 -3.32 15.15 24.28
N VAL A 316 -4.62 15.23 24.49
CA VAL A 316 -5.44 16.33 23.98
C VAL A 316 -5.13 17.60 24.77
N VAL A 317 -4.73 18.66 24.10
CA VAL A 317 -4.40 19.95 24.71
C VAL A 317 -5.06 21.10 23.96
N PRO A 318 -5.41 22.21 24.64
CA PRO A 318 -5.80 23.43 23.98
C PRO A 318 -4.60 24.08 23.29
N GLN A 319 -4.82 24.62 22.09
CA GLN A 319 -3.81 25.29 21.27
C GLN A 319 -4.50 26.30 20.36
N ASP A 320 -4.10 27.58 20.43
CA ASP A 320 -4.58 28.66 19.54
C ASP A 320 -6.11 28.78 19.43
N GLY A 321 -6.83 28.57 20.55
CA GLY A 321 -8.30 28.62 20.58
C GLY A 321 -9.02 27.38 20.02
N ALA A 322 -8.28 26.31 19.73
CA ALA A 322 -8.78 25.00 19.34
C ALA A 322 -8.13 23.90 20.20
N TYR A 323 -8.25 22.64 19.78
CA TYR A 323 -7.62 21.49 20.43
C TYR A 323 -6.65 20.77 19.48
N ALA A 324 -5.57 20.28 20.06
CA ALA A 324 -4.46 19.62 19.39
C ALA A 324 -4.12 18.30 20.08
N ILE A 325 -3.31 17.48 19.41
CA ILE A 325 -2.72 16.27 19.99
C ILE A 325 -1.22 16.52 20.24
N ARG A 326 -0.76 16.29 21.47
CA ARG A 326 0.65 16.27 21.86
C ARG A 326 1.14 14.83 22.03
N PRO A 327 1.94 14.29 21.10
CA PRO A 327 2.54 12.96 21.24
C PRO A 327 3.30 12.81 22.55
N CYS A 328 3.19 11.66 23.22
CA CYS A 328 3.87 11.37 24.48
C CYS A 328 5.16 10.59 24.27
N THR A 329 5.22 9.74 23.23
CA THR A 329 6.36 8.90 22.90
C THR A 329 6.64 8.93 21.40
N ALA A 330 7.82 8.49 20.97
CA ALA A 330 8.15 8.40 19.55
C ALA A 330 7.18 7.49 18.75
N GLY A 331 6.59 6.47 19.40
CA GLY A 331 5.62 5.56 18.78
C GLY A 331 4.26 6.21 18.49
N ASP A 332 3.94 7.34 19.11
CA ASP A 332 2.65 8.01 18.96
C ASP A 332 2.48 8.73 17.60
N LYS A 333 3.60 8.99 16.91
CA LYS A 333 3.66 9.69 15.62
C LYS A 333 4.00 8.78 14.45
N GLU A 334 3.98 7.46 14.64
CA GLU A 334 4.23 6.49 13.57
C GLU A 334 3.03 6.38 12.62
N LEU A 335 3.03 7.22 11.57
CA LEU A 335 2.02 7.20 10.51
C LEU A 335 2.58 6.47 9.29
N THR A 336 2.32 5.17 9.20
CA THR A 336 2.90 4.27 8.18
C THR A 336 1.90 3.85 7.09
N GLY A 337 0.64 4.25 7.23
CA GLY A 337 -0.44 4.00 6.28
C GLY A 337 -0.35 4.85 5.02
N LEU A 338 -1.19 4.52 4.04
CA LEU A 338 -1.26 5.26 2.78
C LEU A 338 -1.91 6.63 2.98
N ARG A 339 -1.34 7.64 2.31
CA ARG A 339 -1.89 8.98 2.34
C ARG A 339 -3.25 9.05 1.63
N PHE A 340 -4.08 10.00 2.03
CA PHE A 340 -5.41 10.26 1.49
C PHE A 340 -5.67 11.75 1.21
N GLY A 341 -6.77 12.07 0.52
CA GLY A 341 -7.24 13.43 0.31
C GLY A 341 -6.91 14.02 -1.07
N ALA A 342 -7.64 15.09 -1.42
CA ALA A 342 -7.77 15.62 -2.77
C ALA A 342 -6.46 16.06 -3.47
N GLN A 343 -5.39 16.30 -2.71
CA GLN A 343 -4.11 16.79 -3.25
C GLN A 343 -3.06 15.69 -3.44
N VAL A 344 -3.39 14.45 -3.05
CA VAL A 344 -2.51 13.29 -3.19
C VAL A 344 -3.11 12.35 -4.22
N GLY A 345 -2.31 11.93 -5.20
CA GLY A 345 -2.75 10.94 -6.18
C GLY A 345 -2.37 11.23 -7.61
N ILE A 346 -2.91 10.38 -8.48
CA ILE A 346 -2.65 10.44 -9.91
C ILE A 346 -3.55 11.46 -10.61
N ARG A 347 -3.07 11.90 -11.76
CA ARG A 347 -3.84 12.55 -12.82
C ARG A 347 -3.59 11.76 -14.10
N LEU A 348 -4.59 11.66 -14.96
CA LEU A 348 -4.50 10.91 -16.19
C LEU A 348 -3.84 11.76 -17.29
N PRO A 349 -3.00 11.14 -18.14
CA PRO A 349 -2.54 9.76 -18.08
C PRO A 349 -1.47 9.54 -16.98
N TYR A 350 -1.44 8.35 -16.40
CA TYR A 350 -0.45 7.97 -15.39
C TYR A 350 0.20 6.62 -15.71
N VAL A 351 1.52 6.54 -15.57
CA VAL A 351 2.30 5.31 -15.80
C VAL A 351 3.09 4.96 -14.53
N PHE A 352 2.71 3.86 -13.89
CA PHE A 352 3.44 3.25 -12.78
C PHE A 352 4.52 2.34 -13.34
N SER A 353 5.77 2.84 -13.37
CA SER A 353 6.88 2.17 -14.05
C SER A 353 7.86 1.57 -13.06
N PHE A 354 8.16 0.29 -13.24
CA PHE A 354 9.23 -0.39 -12.49
C PHE A 354 10.52 -0.52 -13.32
N TYR A 355 10.69 0.35 -14.32
CA TYR A 355 11.91 0.43 -15.11
C TYR A 355 13.16 0.61 -14.24
N ALA A 356 14.14 -0.29 -14.38
CA ALA A 356 15.40 -0.22 -13.67
C ALA A 356 16.41 0.72 -14.33
N ALA A 357 17.02 1.59 -13.51
CA ALA A 357 18.08 2.52 -13.91
C ALA A 357 19.39 1.81 -14.25
N SER A 358 19.60 0.61 -13.70
CA SER A 358 20.75 -0.26 -14.01
C SER A 358 20.34 -1.72 -14.11
N GLN A 359 21.30 -2.61 -14.41
CA GLN A 359 21.08 -4.06 -14.40
C GLN A 359 21.00 -4.65 -12.98
N ALA A 360 21.04 -3.81 -11.94
CA ALA A 360 20.86 -4.25 -10.57
C ALA A 360 19.36 -4.35 -10.23
N ASN A 361 18.97 -5.49 -9.67
CA ASN A 361 17.62 -5.64 -9.12
C ASN A 361 17.33 -4.55 -8.09
N LYS A 362 16.11 -4.00 -8.11
CA LYS A 362 15.58 -2.97 -7.20
C LYS A 362 16.17 -1.58 -7.38
N ASP A 363 17.13 -1.40 -8.28
CA ASP A 363 17.62 -0.09 -8.68
C ASP A 363 16.66 0.54 -9.70
N CYS A 364 15.41 0.73 -9.28
CA CYS A 364 14.34 1.25 -10.13
C CYS A 364 14.45 2.77 -10.28
N LYS A 365 14.21 3.30 -11.49
CA LYS A 365 14.28 4.74 -11.77
C LYS A 365 13.13 5.51 -11.11
N TYR A 366 11.92 4.95 -11.17
CA TYR A 366 10.68 5.65 -10.77
C TYR A 366 10.03 5.14 -9.48
N VAL A 367 10.44 3.96 -9.00
CA VAL A 367 9.85 3.33 -7.82
C VAL A 367 10.91 2.86 -6.84
N THR A 368 10.50 2.61 -5.60
CA THR A 368 11.29 1.93 -4.58
C THR A 368 10.69 0.55 -4.33
N VAL A 369 11.53 -0.48 -4.22
CA VAL A 369 11.08 -1.88 -4.08
C VAL A 369 11.52 -2.47 -2.75
N THR A 370 10.56 -3.01 -2.00
CA THR A 370 10.74 -3.91 -0.87
C THR A 370 10.39 -5.33 -1.32
N ASP A 371 11.34 -6.25 -1.22
CA ASP A 371 11.10 -7.65 -1.54
C ASP A 371 10.15 -8.29 -0.54
N GLY A 372 9.35 -9.25 -1.02
CA GLY A 372 8.58 -10.12 -0.15
C GLY A 372 9.45 -11.21 0.48
N THR A 373 9.01 -11.72 1.62
CA THR A 373 9.59 -12.88 2.29
C THR A 373 8.69 -14.09 2.18
N PHE A 374 9.30 -15.27 2.34
CA PHE A 374 8.61 -16.56 2.29
C PHE A 374 7.57 -16.70 3.42
N ASP A 375 7.96 -16.37 4.64
CA ASP A 375 7.13 -16.53 5.85
C ASP A 375 5.85 -15.69 5.82
N LYS A 376 5.84 -14.64 5.00
CA LYS A 376 4.71 -13.72 4.87
C LYS A 376 3.91 -13.92 3.58
N LEU A 377 4.24 -14.93 2.78
CA LEU A 377 3.61 -15.21 1.47
C LEU A 377 3.44 -13.94 0.61
N GLY A 378 4.42 -13.03 0.74
CA GLY A 378 4.51 -11.83 -0.08
C GLY A 378 3.73 -10.66 0.44
N ALA A 379 3.00 -10.80 1.56
CA ALA A 379 2.24 -9.71 2.17
C ALA A 379 3.11 -8.51 2.59
N ASP A 380 4.43 -8.69 2.66
CA ASP A 380 5.44 -7.67 2.91
C ASP A 380 6.11 -7.11 1.64
N PHE A 381 5.80 -7.64 0.47
CA PHE A 381 6.25 -7.08 -0.80
C PHE A 381 5.59 -5.74 -1.07
N LYS A 382 6.39 -4.75 -1.47
CA LYS A 382 5.92 -3.40 -1.75
C LYS A 382 6.72 -2.77 -2.88
N VAL A 383 6.04 -2.10 -3.79
CA VAL A 383 6.66 -1.19 -4.77
C VAL A 383 5.96 0.15 -4.66
N GLU A 384 6.72 1.20 -4.39
CA GLU A 384 6.19 2.54 -4.10
C GLU A 384 6.67 3.55 -5.13
N ASP A 385 5.80 4.42 -5.62
CA ASP A 385 6.21 5.54 -6.44
C ASP A 385 7.16 6.44 -5.64
N LYS A 386 8.31 6.81 -6.25
CA LYS A 386 9.27 7.74 -5.64
C LYS A 386 8.73 9.16 -5.57
N ASP A 387 7.79 9.52 -6.44
CA ASP A 387 7.02 10.75 -6.32
C ASP A 387 5.99 10.60 -5.21
N VAL A 388 6.37 11.07 -4.01
CA VAL A 388 5.55 11.04 -2.80
C VAL A 388 4.24 11.83 -2.91
N THR A 389 4.04 12.60 -3.99
CA THR A 389 2.74 13.26 -4.25
C THR A 389 1.72 12.31 -4.89
N LYS A 390 2.18 11.21 -5.52
CA LYS A 390 1.32 10.19 -6.14
C LYS A 390 0.84 9.16 -5.14
N CYS A 391 1.72 8.74 -4.22
CA CYS A 391 1.45 7.71 -3.22
C CYS A 391 0.89 6.41 -3.79
N VAL A 392 1.22 6.10 -5.04
CA VAL A 392 0.80 4.85 -5.68
C VAL A 392 1.67 3.72 -5.17
N VAL A 393 1.03 2.64 -4.75
CA VAL A 393 1.72 1.47 -4.19
C VAL A 393 1.20 0.21 -4.85
N LEU A 394 2.12 -0.61 -5.35
CA LEU A 394 1.84 -1.98 -5.75
C LEU A 394 2.26 -2.92 -4.63
N THR A 395 1.31 -3.74 -4.18
CA THR A 395 1.56 -4.89 -3.33
C THR A 395 1.20 -6.15 -4.12
N ALA A 396 1.64 -7.30 -3.65
CA ALA A 396 1.16 -8.56 -4.18
C ALA A 396 1.09 -9.58 -3.05
N LYS A 397 0.16 -10.51 -3.15
CA LYS A 397 -0.08 -11.52 -2.13
C LYS A 397 -0.34 -12.85 -2.83
N VAL A 398 0.10 -13.93 -2.20
CA VAL A 398 -0.31 -15.27 -2.59
C VAL A 398 -1.17 -15.89 -1.51
N ALA A 399 -2.17 -16.69 -1.92
CA ALA A 399 -3.09 -17.33 -1.01
C ALA A 399 -2.35 -18.26 -0.03
N PRO A 400 -2.79 -18.35 1.24
CA PRO A 400 -2.20 -19.26 2.25
C PRO A 400 -2.17 -20.73 1.87
N THR A 401 -3.04 -21.15 0.94
CA THR A 401 -3.09 -22.51 0.40
C THR A 401 -1.93 -22.82 -0.53
N SER A 402 -1.10 -21.84 -0.89
CA SER A 402 0.11 -22.03 -1.69
C SER A 402 1.23 -22.65 -0.85
N ASN A 403 1.70 -23.83 -1.24
CA ASN A 403 2.67 -24.64 -0.49
C ASN A 403 4.12 -24.52 -1.03
N SER A 404 4.46 -23.43 -1.70
CA SER A 404 5.75 -23.29 -2.40
C SER A 404 6.86 -22.75 -1.48
N SER A 405 7.86 -23.59 -1.22
CA SER A 405 9.13 -23.21 -0.57
C SER A 405 10.02 -22.27 -1.42
N HIS A 406 9.57 -21.89 -2.63
CA HIS A 406 10.28 -21.04 -3.58
C HIS A 406 9.56 -19.70 -3.84
N PHE A 407 8.56 -19.36 -3.03
CA PHE A 407 7.83 -18.11 -3.11
C PHE A 407 8.68 -16.88 -2.71
N ARG A 408 9.01 -16.03 -3.69
CA ARG A 408 9.56 -14.70 -3.44
C ARG A 408 9.04 -13.73 -4.50
N LEU A 409 8.34 -12.69 -4.07
CA LEU A 409 8.06 -11.52 -4.88
C LEU A 409 9.27 -10.60 -4.80
N THR A 410 9.89 -10.33 -5.94
CA THR A 410 11.03 -9.42 -6.04
C THR A 410 10.93 -8.66 -7.35
N HIS A 411 11.68 -7.58 -7.48
CA HIS A 411 11.88 -6.95 -8.77
C HIS A 411 13.07 -7.59 -9.48
N TRP A 412 12.87 -8.04 -10.72
CA TRP A 412 13.92 -8.54 -11.59
C TRP A 412 14.22 -7.53 -12.69
N ALA A 413 15.43 -6.96 -12.67
CA ALA A 413 15.99 -6.16 -13.75
C ALA A 413 16.45 -7.08 -14.89
N ASP A 414 15.69 -7.17 -15.99
CA ASP A 414 16.06 -8.03 -17.12
C ASP A 414 16.98 -7.29 -18.09
N GLU A 415 17.93 -8.01 -18.73
CA GLU A 415 19.00 -7.42 -19.54
C GLU A 415 18.48 -6.51 -20.67
N ALA A 416 17.26 -6.77 -21.15
CA ALA A 416 16.58 -6.08 -22.23
C ALA A 416 15.63 -4.93 -21.76
N ALA A 417 15.64 -4.52 -20.49
CA ALA A 417 14.62 -3.62 -19.92
C ALA A 417 13.19 -4.22 -19.94
N HIS A 418 13.08 -5.55 -19.97
CA HIS A 418 11.85 -6.29 -19.74
C HIS A 418 11.68 -6.56 -18.24
N ASP A 419 11.79 -5.50 -17.45
CA ASP A 419 11.74 -5.61 -16.00
C ASP A 419 10.42 -6.20 -15.56
N ASN A 420 10.45 -7.02 -14.53
CA ASN A 420 9.28 -7.76 -14.12
C ASN A 420 9.24 -8.02 -12.63
N ILE A 421 8.02 -8.28 -12.15
CA ILE A 421 7.72 -8.72 -10.81
C ILE A 421 7.24 -10.17 -10.92
N PRO A 422 8.13 -11.16 -10.79
CA PRO A 422 7.75 -12.56 -10.76
C PRO A 422 7.00 -12.88 -9.45
N ALA A 423 5.83 -13.49 -9.62
CA ALA A 423 4.98 -14.04 -8.59
C ALA A 423 4.85 -15.56 -8.79
N LYS A 424 5.56 -16.30 -7.94
CA LYS A 424 5.51 -17.76 -7.94
C LYS A 424 4.21 -18.27 -7.33
N SER A 425 3.65 -19.32 -7.90
CA SER A 425 2.59 -20.12 -7.28
C SER A 425 1.31 -19.34 -6.98
N MET A 426 0.97 -18.38 -7.84
CA MET A 426 -0.34 -17.73 -7.85
C MET A 426 -1.42 -18.79 -8.09
N VAL A 427 -2.43 -18.82 -7.24
CA VAL A 427 -3.58 -19.72 -7.35
C VAL A 427 -4.85 -18.94 -7.70
N TYR A 428 -5.86 -19.63 -8.21
CA TYR A 428 -7.13 -19.01 -8.56
C TYR A 428 -7.88 -18.48 -7.33
N GLY A 429 -8.65 -17.41 -7.55
CA GLY A 429 -9.37 -16.71 -6.49
C GLY A 429 -8.69 -15.39 -6.10
N GLN A 430 -9.44 -14.54 -5.41
CA GLN A 430 -8.99 -13.18 -5.08
C GLN A 430 -7.99 -13.11 -3.92
N ASP A 431 -7.55 -14.24 -3.35
CA ASP A 431 -6.53 -14.29 -2.30
C ASP A 431 -5.10 -14.25 -2.85
N SER A 432 -4.94 -14.52 -4.15
CA SER A 432 -3.70 -14.41 -4.91
C SER A 432 -3.83 -13.27 -5.91
N TYR A 433 -3.02 -12.22 -5.76
CA TYR A 433 -3.18 -11.01 -6.57
C TYR A 433 -1.95 -10.11 -6.64
N PHE A 434 -1.95 -9.24 -7.64
CA PHE A 434 -1.27 -7.95 -7.63
C PHE A 434 -2.30 -6.86 -7.30
N LEU A 435 -2.00 -5.97 -6.35
CA LEU A 435 -2.89 -4.90 -5.93
C LEU A 435 -2.18 -3.56 -6.08
N LEU A 436 -2.65 -2.76 -7.03
CA LEU A 436 -2.24 -1.38 -7.20
C LEU A 436 -3.19 -0.47 -6.42
N THR A 437 -2.67 0.24 -5.44
CA THR A 437 -3.40 1.24 -4.67
C THR A 437 -3.10 2.62 -5.23
N VAL A 438 -4.14 3.33 -5.64
CA VAL A 438 -4.05 4.53 -6.49
C VAL A 438 -4.88 5.66 -5.88
N PRO A 439 -4.28 6.54 -5.07
CA PRO A 439 -4.94 7.78 -4.66
C PRO A 439 -5.27 8.66 -5.88
N LEU A 440 -6.37 9.41 -5.83
CA LEU A 440 -6.87 10.19 -6.97
C LEU A 440 -6.77 11.70 -6.71
N ALA A 441 -5.99 12.40 -7.53
CA ALA A 441 -5.86 13.87 -7.47
C ALA A 441 -6.82 14.61 -8.43
N GLU A 442 -7.67 13.87 -9.14
CA GLU A 442 -8.73 14.39 -9.99
C GLU A 442 -9.94 13.45 -10.05
N ASP A 443 -11.06 13.96 -10.55
CA ASP A 443 -12.22 13.13 -10.87
C ASP A 443 -11.89 12.24 -12.05
N MET A 444 -12.15 10.94 -11.92
CA MET A 444 -11.93 10.01 -13.01
C MET A 444 -13.08 10.10 -14.02
N PRO A 445 -12.80 9.90 -15.32
CA PRO A 445 -13.84 9.72 -16.31
C PRO A 445 -14.70 8.48 -15.99
N ALA A 446 -15.92 8.43 -16.53
CA ALA A 446 -16.84 7.31 -16.33
C ALA A 446 -16.23 5.95 -16.74
N SER A 447 -15.40 5.96 -17.80
CA SER A 447 -14.61 4.81 -18.24
C SER A 447 -13.17 5.25 -18.47
N PHE A 448 -12.25 4.38 -18.09
CA PHE A 448 -10.81 4.56 -18.32
C PHE A 448 -10.16 3.20 -18.63
N ARG A 449 -8.95 3.26 -19.19
CA ARG A 449 -8.20 2.08 -19.60
C ARG A 449 -7.08 1.79 -18.63
N ILE A 450 -6.79 0.50 -18.50
CA ILE A 450 -5.65 0.00 -17.74
C ILE A 450 -4.86 -0.91 -18.67
N SER A 451 -3.61 -0.54 -18.93
CA SER A 451 -2.74 -1.25 -19.87
C SER A 451 -1.48 -1.75 -19.16
N PHE A 452 -1.10 -3.01 -19.37
CA PHE A 452 0.03 -3.63 -18.70
C PHE A 452 0.57 -4.85 -19.47
N GLY A 453 1.80 -5.25 -19.17
CA GLY A 453 2.40 -6.47 -19.67
C GLY A 453 2.23 -7.62 -18.67
N MET A 454 1.86 -8.82 -19.13
CA MET A 454 1.80 -10.00 -18.27
C MET A 454 2.25 -11.28 -19.01
N SER A 455 2.76 -12.23 -18.23
CA SER A 455 3.21 -13.53 -18.76
C SER A 455 3.05 -14.63 -17.72
N GLY A 456 3.08 -15.89 -18.19
CA GLY A 456 3.05 -17.06 -17.32
C GLY A 456 3.89 -18.21 -17.88
N THR A 457 4.59 -18.94 -17.02
CA THR A 457 5.20 -20.23 -17.42
C THR A 457 4.12 -21.29 -17.62
N GLY A 458 4.47 -22.48 -18.13
CA GLY A 458 3.51 -23.51 -18.52
C GLY A 458 2.44 -23.88 -17.48
N GLY A 459 2.82 -23.89 -16.20
CA GLY A 459 1.90 -24.17 -15.10
C GLY A 459 1.20 -22.95 -14.49
N ALA A 460 1.50 -21.73 -14.96
CA ALA A 460 0.94 -20.50 -14.40
C ALA A 460 -0.53 -20.34 -14.78
N PRO A 461 -1.35 -19.65 -13.97
CA PRO A 461 -2.73 -19.36 -14.33
C PRO A 461 -2.84 -18.62 -15.66
N LYS A 462 -3.73 -19.09 -16.52
CA LYS A 462 -3.97 -18.52 -17.85
C LYS A 462 -4.93 -17.34 -17.79
N ASN A 463 -6.03 -17.50 -17.06
CA ASN A 463 -7.16 -16.57 -17.05
C ASN A 463 -7.12 -15.67 -15.82
N TRP A 464 -7.24 -14.37 -16.04
CA TRP A 464 -7.16 -13.34 -15.01
C TRP A 464 -8.25 -12.30 -15.21
N ALA A 465 -8.49 -11.49 -14.18
CA ALA A 465 -9.32 -10.31 -14.29
C ALA A 465 -8.79 -9.17 -13.43
N VAL A 466 -9.16 -7.95 -13.79
CA VAL A 466 -9.00 -6.77 -12.94
C VAL A 466 -10.31 -6.50 -12.20
N ALA A 467 -10.26 -6.58 -10.88
CA ALA A 467 -11.30 -6.10 -9.97
C ALA A 467 -10.92 -4.73 -9.41
N TYR A 468 -11.91 -3.97 -8.92
CA TYR A 468 -11.67 -2.68 -8.29
C TYR A 468 -12.40 -2.52 -6.95
N SER A 469 -11.90 -1.62 -6.12
CA SER A 469 -12.51 -1.22 -4.85
C SER A 469 -12.17 0.23 -4.50
N THR A 470 -12.97 0.86 -3.64
CA THR A 470 -12.67 2.18 -3.03
C THR A 470 -12.53 2.12 -1.51
N ASP A 471 -12.91 1.01 -0.88
CA ASP A 471 -12.90 0.82 0.57
C ASP A 471 -11.91 -0.27 1.02
N GLY A 472 -11.45 -1.12 0.08
CA GLY A 472 -10.59 -2.25 0.35
C GLY A 472 -11.27 -3.45 0.99
N THR A 473 -12.58 -3.38 1.22
CA THR A 473 -13.40 -4.48 1.77
C THR A 473 -14.13 -5.23 0.68
N GLU A 474 -14.78 -4.51 -0.25
CA GLU A 474 -15.52 -5.13 -1.35
C GLU A 474 -14.80 -4.88 -2.68
N TYR A 475 -14.46 -5.96 -3.39
CA TYR A 475 -13.81 -5.91 -4.70
C TYR A 475 -14.79 -6.36 -5.78
N VAL A 476 -15.11 -5.43 -6.67
CA VAL A 476 -16.05 -5.63 -7.78
C VAL A 476 -15.29 -6.05 -9.03
N THR A 477 -15.61 -7.24 -9.55
CA THR A 477 -15.23 -7.66 -10.90
C THR A 477 -16.40 -7.36 -11.83
N PRO A 478 -16.25 -6.52 -12.86
CA PRO A 478 -17.30 -6.29 -13.85
C PRO A 478 -17.83 -7.59 -14.47
N SER A 479 -19.16 -7.74 -14.49
CA SER A 479 -19.83 -8.95 -14.97
C SER A 479 -19.92 -9.05 -16.50
N ASP A 480 -19.64 -7.96 -17.21
CA ASP A 480 -19.65 -7.88 -18.68
C ASP A 480 -18.38 -8.46 -19.32
N GLY A 481 -17.39 -8.89 -18.52
CA GLY A 481 -16.13 -9.44 -18.99
C GLY A 481 -15.14 -8.40 -19.51
N SER A 482 -15.43 -7.10 -19.38
CA SER A 482 -14.58 -6.00 -19.89
C SER A 482 -13.17 -5.96 -19.29
N THR A 483 -12.97 -6.60 -18.15
CA THR A 483 -11.67 -6.68 -17.46
C THR A 483 -11.04 -8.06 -17.47
N ALA A 484 -11.65 -9.03 -18.16
CA ALA A 484 -11.10 -10.37 -18.29
C ALA A 484 -9.93 -10.39 -19.28
N ILE A 485 -8.87 -11.12 -18.93
CA ILE A 485 -7.70 -11.32 -19.77
C ILE A 485 -7.29 -12.79 -19.77
N SER A 486 -6.71 -13.25 -20.88
CA SER A 486 -6.20 -14.61 -21.03
C SER A 486 -4.81 -14.56 -21.62
N ILE A 487 -3.82 -15.12 -20.92
CA ILE A 487 -2.46 -15.27 -21.44
C ILE A 487 -2.51 -16.18 -22.68
N PRO A 488 -2.06 -15.71 -23.87
CA PRO A 488 -2.17 -16.48 -25.11
C PRO A 488 -1.40 -17.80 -25.09
N GLY A 489 -0.22 -17.82 -24.48
CA GLY A 489 0.61 -19.02 -24.40
C GLY A 489 1.69 -18.91 -23.33
N ALA A 490 2.24 -20.07 -22.95
CA ALA A 490 3.30 -20.15 -21.96
C ALA A 490 4.62 -19.57 -22.48
N ILE A 491 5.40 -18.98 -21.57
CA ILE A 491 6.76 -18.49 -21.84
C ILE A 491 7.83 -19.39 -21.19
N ALA A 492 9.02 -19.43 -21.79
CA ALA A 492 10.10 -20.34 -21.38
C ALA A 492 11.24 -19.67 -20.55
N SER A 493 11.41 -18.35 -20.62
CA SER A 493 12.46 -17.64 -19.87
C SER A 493 12.01 -16.27 -19.35
N SER A 494 12.86 -15.58 -18.59
CA SER A 494 12.69 -14.15 -18.31
C SER A 494 12.79 -13.34 -19.62
N GLY A 495 12.13 -12.18 -19.66
CA GLY A 495 12.12 -11.31 -20.84
C GLY A 495 11.05 -11.58 -21.89
N TYR A 496 9.99 -12.34 -21.60
CA TYR A 496 8.85 -12.53 -22.51
C TYR A 496 7.55 -12.08 -21.85
N PHE A 497 6.66 -11.43 -22.59
CA PHE A 497 5.35 -11.00 -22.10
C PHE A 497 4.34 -10.81 -23.24
N TYR A 498 3.09 -10.60 -22.85
CA TYR A 498 1.99 -10.17 -23.72
C TYR A 498 1.41 -8.87 -23.20
N TYR A 499 0.88 -8.04 -24.10
CA TYR A 499 0.22 -6.80 -23.75
C TYR A 499 -1.27 -7.03 -23.48
N PHE A 500 -1.79 -6.32 -22.48
CA PHE A 500 -3.22 -6.27 -22.21
C PHE A 500 -3.65 -4.83 -22.04
N THR A 501 -4.82 -4.50 -22.57
CA THR A 501 -5.56 -3.28 -22.27
C THR A 501 -6.97 -3.70 -21.88
N VAL A 502 -7.41 -3.31 -20.68
CA VAL A 502 -8.79 -3.51 -20.23
C VAL A 502 -9.47 -2.15 -20.05
N THR A 503 -10.77 -2.09 -20.33
CA THR A 503 -11.57 -0.89 -20.05
C THR A 503 -12.35 -1.12 -18.77
N LEU A 504 -12.18 -0.21 -17.80
CA LEU A 504 -12.90 -0.25 -16.54
C LEU A 504 -13.96 0.86 -16.53
N THR A 505 -15.20 0.46 -16.23
CA THR A 505 -16.35 1.38 -16.03
C THR A 505 -16.93 1.15 -14.64
N PRO A 506 -16.45 1.90 -13.62
CA PRO A 506 -16.98 1.76 -12.27
C PRO A 506 -18.47 2.11 -12.18
N GLN A 507 -19.22 1.41 -11.32
CA GLN A 507 -20.66 1.68 -11.12
C GLN A 507 -20.91 3.03 -10.44
N LEU A 508 -20.00 3.41 -9.54
CA LEU A 508 -19.99 4.71 -8.89
C LEU A 508 -18.86 5.55 -9.46
N ARG A 509 -19.13 6.83 -9.68
CA ARG A 509 -18.12 7.78 -10.15
C ARG A 509 -17.01 7.89 -9.10
N LEU A 510 -15.76 7.70 -9.55
CA LEU A 510 -14.58 7.89 -8.72
C LEU A 510 -14.22 9.38 -8.69
N MET A 511 -14.19 9.95 -7.49
CA MET A 511 -14.02 11.37 -7.25
C MET A 511 -12.62 11.68 -6.73
N LYS A 512 -12.17 12.91 -6.99
CA LYS A 512 -10.94 13.46 -6.41
C LYS A 512 -10.90 13.25 -4.89
N GLY A 513 -9.77 12.78 -4.37
CA GLY A 513 -9.53 12.52 -2.95
C GLY A 513 -9.87 11.11 -2.48
N GLN A 514 -10.52 10.30 -3.31
CA GLN A 514 -10.70 8.87 -3.07
C GLN A 514 -9.44 8.07 -3.43
N THR A 515 -9.42 6.81 -3.00
CA THR A 515 -8.42 5.82 -3.40
C THR A 515 -9.07 4.76 -4.26
N LEU A 516 -8.50 4.53 -5.45
CA LEU A 516 -8.85 3.42 -6.32
C LEU A 516 -7.90 2.24 -6.04
N LEU A 517 -8.45 1.09 -5.73
CA LEU A 517 -7.72 -0.15 -5.55
C LEU A 517 -7.96 -1.03 -6.78
N LEU A 518 -6.92 -1.37 -7.53
CA LEU A 518 -6.98 -2.25 -8.70
C LEU A 518 -6.33 -3.58 -8.38
N LYS A 519 -7.13 -4.64 -8.31
CA LYS A 519 -6.70 -6.00 -8.00
C LYS A 519 -6.68 -6.86 -9.26
N LEU A 520 -5.50 -7.25 -9.71
CA LEU A 520 -5.29 -8.21 -10.78
C LEU A 520 -5.12 -9.61 -10.17
N TYR A 521 -6.04 -10.53 -10.46
CA TYR A 521 -6.08 -11.85 -9.83
C TYR A 521 -6.44 -12.96 -10.84
N PRO A 522 -6.02 -14.22 -10.60
CA PRO A 522 -6.40 -15.35 -11.44
C PRO A 522 -7.83 -15.80 -11.17
N THR A 523 -8.59 -16.06 -12.23
CA THR A 523 -10.04 -16.31 -12.15
C THR A 523 -10.42 -17.78 -12.07
N ASP A 524 -9.60 -18.65 -12.65
CA ASP A 524 -9.85 -20.09 -12.69
C ASP A 524 -8.55 -20.90 -12.61
N ASN A 525 -8.71 -22.22 -12.55
CA ASN A 525 -7.61 -23.16 -12.36
C ASN A 525 -6.99 -23.65 -13.69
N VAL A 526 -7.16 -22.92 -14.80
CA VAL A 526 -6.59 -23.29 -16.11
C VAL A 526 -5.17 -22.76 -16.22
N SER A 527 -4.22 -23.59 -16.62
CA SER A 527 -2.84 -23.18 -16.85
C SER A 527 -2.56 -22.69 -18.27
N CYS A 528 -1.45 -21.96 -18.46
CA CYS A 528 -1.01 -21.49 -19.78
C CYS A 528 -0.79 -22.64 -20.80
N ASN A 529 -0.49 -23.86 -20.34
CA ASN A 529 -0.38 -25.06 -21.19
C ASN A 529 -1.71 -25.83 -21.36
N GLY A 530 -2.83 -25.30 -20.85
CA GLY A 530 -4.15 -25.92 -20.96
C GLY A 530 -4.42 -27.06 -19.94
N GLY A 531 -3.55 -27.23 -18.95
CA GLY A 531 -3.75 -28.15 -17.84
C GLY A 531 -4.29 -27.43 -16.60
N THR A 532 -4.00 -27.99 -15.42
CA THR A 532 -4.31 -27.35 -14.14
C THR A 532 -3.21 -26.37 -13.76
N ALA A 533 -3.58 -25.18 -13.27
CA ALA A 533 -2.62 -24.23 -12.71
C ALA A 533 -1.91 -24.89 -11.51
N GLY A 534 -0.58 -24.93 -11.58
CA GLY A 534 0.27 -25.70 -10.69
C GLY A 534 1.11 -24.81 -9.78
N TYR A 535 1.37 -25.30 -8.56
CA TYR A 535 2.33 -24.72 -7.63
C TYR A 535 3.74 -24.69 -8.27
N ASN A 536 4.55 -23.69 -7.93
CA ASN A 536 5.90 -23.39 -8.46
C ASN A 536 5.97 -22.80 -9.88
N SER A 537 4.84 -22.47 -10.50
CA SER A 537 4.80 -21.72 -11.75
C SER A 537 5.02 -20.22 -11.53
N ASP A 538 5.52 -19.51 -12.55
CA ASP A 538 5.77 -18.06 -12.48
C ASP A 538 4.67 -17.33 -13.25
N SER A 539 3.92 -16.48 -12.56
CA SER A 539 3.19 -15.37 -13.19
C SER A 539 4.06 -14.12 -13.09
N ARG A 540 4.12 -13.29 -14.13
CA ARG A 540 4.98 -12.09 -14.09
C ARG A 540 4.24 -10.88 -14.63
N LEU A 541 4.21 -9.82 -13.83
CA LEU A 541 3.79 -8.48 -14.26
C LEU A 541 5.02 -7.76 -14.83
N HIS A 542 4.89 -7.14 -16.01
CA HIS A 542 6.02 -6.61 -16.80
C HIS A 542 5.95 -5.10 -17.04
N SER A 543 7.14 -4.48 -17.06
CA SER A 543 7.46 -3.08 -17.36
C SER A 543 6.76 -1.98 -16.56
N CYS A 544 5.45 -1.86 -16.73
CA CYS A 544 4.65 -0.79 -16.15
C CYS A 544 3.16 -1.14 -16.13
N VAL A 545 2.39 -0.33 -15.40
CA VAL A 545 0.93 -0.28 -15.51
C VAL A 545 0.55 1.15 -15.89
N ALA A 546 -0.11 1.34 -17.03
CA ALA A 546 -0.63 2.62 -17.48
C ALA A 546 -2.13 2.73 -17.18
N ILE A 547 -2.55 3.89 -16.71
CA ILE A 547 -3.95 4.25 -16.45
C ILE A 547 -4.24 5.52 -17.25
N GLU A 548 -5.25 5.46 -18.12
CA GLU A 548 -5.53 6.51 -19.08
C GLU A 548 -7.03 6.73 -19.25
N ALA A 549 -7.45 7.97 -19.52
CA ALA A 549 -8.78 8.19 -20.05
C ALA A 549 -8.91 7.47 -21.41
N VAL A 550 -10.13 7.08 -21.80
CA VAL A 550 -10.36 6.65 -23.19
C VAL A 550 -10.04 7.84 -24.11
N PRO A 551 -9.05 7.74 -25.00
CA PRO A 551 -8.60 8.87 -25.81
C PRO A 551 -9.74 9.42 -26.67
N LYS A 552 -9.81 10.75 -26.76
CA LYS A 552 -10.74 11.45 -27.64
C LYS A 552 -10.02 12.64 -28.25
N PHE A 553 -9.95 12.64 -29.57
CA PHE A 553 -9.29 13.68 -30.34
C PHE A 553 -10.32 14.35 -31.26
N SER A 554 -10.08 15.61 -31.60
CA SER A 554 -10.94 16.35 -32.52
C SER A 554 -10.14 17.46 -33.16
N THR A 555 -9.70 17.18 -34.37
CA THR A 555 -8.87 18.05 -35.19
C THR A 555 -9.71 18.56 -36.35
N PRO A 556 -9.99 19.88 -36.41
CA PRO A 556 -10.81 20.45 -37.48
C PRO A 556 -10.14 20.31 -38.84
N LYS A 557 -10.92 19.89 -39.85
CA LYS A 557 -10.45 19.84 -41.24
C LYS A 557 -9.98 21.23 -41.70
N PRO A 558 -8.72 21.38 -42.19
CA PRO A 558 -8.23 22.65 -42.69
C PRO A 558 -9.03 23.19 -43.88
N VAL A 559 -9.18 24.51 -43.94
CA VAL A 559 -9.89 25.19 -45.04
C VAL A 559 -9.18 24.92 -46.37
N GLY A 560 -9.94 24.53 -47.39
CA GLY A 560 -9.39 24.25 -48.72
C GLY A 560 -8.72 22.88 -48.86
N ALA A 561 -8.70 22.05 -47.80
CA ALA A 561 -8.15 20.71 -47.88
C ALA A 561 -8.99 19.81 -48.81
N VAL A 562 -8.35 19.32 -49.88
CA VAL A 562 -8.92 18.31 -50.78
C VAL A 562 -8.86 16.92 -50.15
N TYR A 563 -7.88 16.66 -49.29
CA TYR A 563 -7.76 15.47 -48.46
C TYR A 563 -7.27 15.85 -47.06
N PHE A 564 -7.81 15.22 -46.02
CA PHE A 564 -7.37 15.44 -44.65
C PHE A 564 -7.57 14.16 -43.82
N GLU A 565 -6.52 13.75 -43.11
CA GLU A 565 -6.53 12.60 -42.20
C GLU A 565 -5.78 12.96 -40.91
N PRO A 566 -6.51 13.26 -39.82
CA PRO A 566 -5.94 13.56 -38.52
C PRO A 566 -5.75 12.34 -37.62
N PHE A 567 -6.18 11.14 -38.05
CA PHE A 567 -6.11 9.92 -37.23
C PHE A 567 -6.80 9.99 -35.86
N ASP A 568 -7.68 10.97 -35.63
CA ASP A 568 -8.40 11.18 -34.37
C ASP A 568 -9.22 9.97 -33.90
N GLY A 569 -9.59 9.08 -34.83
CA GLY A 569 -10.32 7.84 -34.53
C GLY A 569 -9.44 6.70 -34.00
N LEU A 570 -8.11 6.79 -34.17
CA LEU A 570 -7.19 5.76 -33.69
C LEU A 570 -7.08 5.88 -32.18
N THR A 571 -7.44 4.80 -31.48
CA THR A 571 -7.49 4.81 -30.00
C THR A 571 -6.67 3.70 -29.38
N GLU A 572 -6.32 2.65 -30.10
CA GLU A 572 -5.64 1.48 -29.53
C GLU A 572 -4.13 1.68 -29.31
N GLY A 573 -3.55 0.85 -28.44
CA GLY A 573 -2.14 0.91 -28.04
C GLY A 573 -1.85 1.95 -26.97
N LEU A 574 -0.56 2.17 -26.70
CA LEU A 574 -0.08 3.20 -25.79
C LEU A 574 0.54 4.36 -26.57
N ASP A 575 0.41 5.57 -26.05
CA ASP A 575 1.09 6.73 -26.60
C ASP A 575 2.61 6.61 -26.37
N TYR A 576 3.38 6.58 -27.45
CA TYR A 576 4.84 6.55 -27.42
C TYR A 576 5.43 7.73 -26.64
N LEU A 577 4.74 8.88 -26.60
CA LEU A 577 5.20 10.09 -25.93
C LEU A 577 5.20 10.00 -24.39
N TYR A 578 4.64 8.94 -23.80
CA TYR A 578 4.87 8.64 -22.37
C TYR A 578 6.32 8.27 -22.06
N GLY A 579 7.12 8.02 -23.09
CA GLY A 579 8.57 7.95 -23.01
C GLY A 579 9.05 6.75 -22.21
N ASP A 580 10.15 6.94 -21.48
CA ASP A 580 10.92 5.84 -20.93
C ASP A 580 10.23 5.08 -19.78
N LYS A 581 9.18 5.67 -19.19
CA LYS A 581 8.30 5.01 -18.21
C LYS A 581 7.64 3.75 -18.79
N LEU A 582 7.44 3.69 -20.10
CA LEU A 582 6.86 2.51 -20.76
C LEU A 582 7.80 1.29 -20.76
N ALA A 583 9.11 1.50 -20.61
CA ALA A 583 10.11 0.43 -20.69
C ALA A 583 9.92 -0.44 -21.95
N ALA A 584 9.75 -1.74 -21.79
CA ALA A 584 9.51 -2.64 -22.92
C ALA A 584 8.17 -2.42 -23.63
N MET A 585 7.18 -1.83 -22.93
CA MET A 585 5.86 -1.54 -23.49
C MET A 585 5.85 -0.35 -24.47
N LEU A 586 7.00 0.29 -24.72
CA LEU A 586 7.14 1.34 -25.73
C LEU A 586 6.72 0.84 -27.14
N ASN A 587 6.90 -0.46 -27.41
CA ASN A 587 6.48 -1.11 -28.65
C ASN A 587 4.98 -1.42 -28.75
N TYR A 588 4.21 -1.18 -27.69
CA TYR A 588 2.81 -1.54 -27.68
C TYR A 588 1.96 -0.60 -28.55
N CYS A 589 1.70 -1.05 -29.77
CA CYS A 589 0.75 -0.44 -30.70
C CYS A 589 -0.53 -1.29 -30.81
N GLY A 590 -1.59 -0.69 -31.34
CA GLY A 590 -2.86 -1.36 -31.58
C GLY A 590 -2.89 -2.22 -32.84
N SER A 591 -4.11 -2.55 -33.27
CA SER A 591 -4.37 -3.36 -34.46
C SER A 591 -3.74 -2.78 -35.73
N ASP A 592 -3.33 -3.67 -36.64
CA ASP A 592 -2.87 -3.30 -37.97
C ASP A 592 -4.04 -2.81 -38.84
N ILE A 593 -3.74 -1.96 -39.82
CA ILE A 593 -4.71 -1.39 -40.75
C ILE A 593 -5.53 -2.45 -41.46
N SER A 594 -5.04 -3.67 -41.65
CA SER A 594 -5.84 -4.77 -42.19
C SER A 594 -7.11 -5.04 -41.37
N GLU A 595 -7.07 -4.86 -40.05
CA GLU A 595 -8.17 -5.12 -39.11
C GLU A 595 -9.08 -3.90 -38.87
N TRP A 596 -8.64 -2.69 -39.26
CA TRP A 596 -9.45 -1.48 -39.09
C TRP A 596 -10.75 -1.56 -39.87
N ASP A 597 -11.84 -1.06 -39.30
CA ASP A 597 -13.11 -0.97 -40.01
C ASP A 597 -13.07 0.09 -41.12
N ALA A 598 -14.12 0.15 -41.95
CA ALA A 598 -14.17 1.07 -43.09
C ALA A 598 -14.20 2.56 -42.68
N VAL A 599 -14.77 2.87 -41.51
CA VAL A 599 -14.86 4.25 -41.01
C VAL A 599 -13.48 4.70 -40.53
N LEU A 600 -12.83 3.85 -39.73
CA LEU A 600 -11.48 4.09 -39.21
C LEU A 600 -10.44 4.15 -40.33
N LYS A 601 -10.58 3.31 -41.37
CA LYS A 601 -9.73 3.36 -42.55
C LYS A 601 -9.89 4.65 -43.33
N ASN A 602 -11.10 5.20 -43.44
CA ASN A 602 -11.37 6.38 -44.27
C ASN A 602 -10.78 6.28 -45.70
N GLY A 603 -10.82 5.08 -46.29
CA GLY A 603 -10.24 4.79 -47.61
C GLY A 603 -8.72 4.57 -47.66
N LEU A 604 -8.02 4.68 -46.53
CA LEU A 604 -6.61 4.29 -46.39
C LEU A 604 -6.44 2.78 -46.58
N SER A 605 -5.25 2.40 -47.07
CA SER A 605 -4.80 1.01 -47.13
C SER A 605 -3.30 0.93 -46.86
N GLY A 606 -2.78 -0.26 -46.54
CA GLY A 606 -1.36 -0.37 -46.22
C GLY A 606 -0.97 -1.73 -45.68
N THR A 607 0.27 -1.81 -45.22
CA THR A 607 0.88 -2.99 -44.58
C THR A 607 1.74 -2.54 -43.42
N ASN A 608 1.65 -3.23 -42.27
CA ASN A 608 2.36 -2.88 -41.03
C ASN A 608 2.10 -1.42 -40.63
N VAL A 609 0.83 -1.02 -40.65
CA VAL A 609 0.37 0.31 -40.21
C VAL A 609 -0.50 0.09 -39.00
N HIS A 610 -0.06 0.54 -37.83
CA HIS A 610 -0.69 0.21 -36.56
C HIS A 610 -1.27 1.44 -35.87
N GLN A 611 -2.32 1.23 -35.09
CA GLN A 611 -2.88 2.30 -34.28
C GLN A 611 -1.91 2.73 -33.17
N ARG A 612 -1.85 4.03 -32.95
CA ARG A 612 -1.50 4.65 -31.68
C ARG A 612 -2.60 5.65 -31.34
N PRO A 613 -2.81 6.02 -30.06
CA PRO A 613 -3.83 6.99 -29.72
C PRO A 613 -3.58 8.35 -30.41
N GLY A 614 -4.43 8.68 -31.41
CA GLY A 614 -4.41 9.94 -32.14
C GLY A 614 -3.40 10.03 -33.29
N TYR A 615 -2.69 8.97 -33.64
CA TYR A 615 -1.75 8.96 -34.78
C TYR A 615 -1.44 7.52 -35.25
N ALA A 616 -0.91 7.36 -36.46
CA ALA A 616 -0.56 6.04 -36.98
C ALA A 616 0.94 5.75 -36.83
N GLN A 617 1.29 4.50 -36.51
CA GLN A 617 2.66 4.00 -36.60
C GLN A 617 2.86 3.28 -37.93
N ILE A 618 3.88 3.66 -38.68
CA ILE A 618 4.30 3.01 -39.92
C ILE A 618 5.52 2.13 -39.63
N GLY A 619 5.44 0.86 -40.00
CA GLY A 619 6.45 -0.15 -39.65
C GLY A 619 6.14 -0.82 -38.32
N TYR A 620 6.63 -2.05 -38.16
CA TYR A 620 6.29 -2.89 -37.03
C TYR A 620 7.46 -3.74 -36.54
N VAL A 621 7.47 -4.00 -35.24
CA VAL A 621 8.35 -4.97 -34.59
C VAL A 621 7.47 -5.81 -33.67
N GLU A 622 7.47 -7.13 -33.89
CA GLU A 622 6.83 -8.05 -32.96
C GLU A 622 7.64 -8.11 -31.66
N SER A 623 6.98 -7.80 -30.55
CA SER A 623 7.61 -7.69 -29.23
C SER A 623 6.99 -8.61 -28.19
N GLN A 624 5.81 -9.17 -28.46
CA GLN A 624 5.16 -10.14 -27.59
C GLN A 624 5.82 -11.49 -27.73
N ALA A 625 6.18 -12.11 -26.61
CA ALA A 625 6.92 -13.37 -26.58
C ALA A 625 8.20 -13.40 -27.48
N VAL A 626 8.82 -12.24 -27.73
CA VAL A 626 10.10 -12.10 -28.45
C VAL A 626 11.13 -11.33 -27.60
N LYS A 627 12.40 -11.78 -27.61
CA LYS A 627 13.50 -11.06 -26.95
C LYS A 627 13.90 -9.84 -27.77
N ARG A 628 14.29 -8.73 -27.13
CA ARG A 628 14.75 -7.53 -27.85
C ARG A 628 15.95 -7.75 -28.76
N ALA A 629 16.85 -8.65 -28.38
CA ALA A 629 17.99 -9.02 -29.21
C ALA A 629 17.57 -9.77 -30.50
N GLU A 630 16.34 -10.29 -30.54
CA GLU A 630 15.78 -11.05 -31.65
C GLU A 630 14.81 -10.22 -32.49
N TYR A 631 14.49 -8.98 -32.10
CA TYR A 631 13.56 -8.12 -32.84
C TYR A 631 13.89 -8.02 -34.33
N GLU A 632 12.84 -8.02 -35.14
CA GLU A 632 12.93 -7.92 -36.59
C GLU A 632 12.06 -6.76 -37.04
N ASN A 633 12.67 -5.86 -37.83
CA ASN A 633 11.96 -4.76 -38.44
C ASN A 633 11.09 -5.27 -39.60
N LYS A 634 9.81 -4.93 -39.58
CA LYS A 634 8.92 -5.06 -40.73
C LYS A 634 8.64 -3.67 -41.28
N ALA A 635 9.19 -3.39 -42.47
CA ALA A 635 8.92 -2.13 -43.16
C ALA A 635 7.41 -1.97 -43.41
N GLY A 636 6.90 -0.76 -43.17
CA GLY A 636 5.49 -0.45 -43.34
C GLY A 636 5.27 0.53 -44.48
N ALA A 637 4.06 0.49 -45.04
CA ALA A 637 3.63 1.41 -46.09
C ALA A 637 2.15 1.75 -45.89
N LEU A 638 1.85 3.05 -45.87
CA LEU A 638 0.50 3.61 -45.86
C LEU A 638 0.20 4.24 -47.22
N LEU A 639 -0.98 3.97 -47.76
CA LEU A 639 -1.47 4.50 -49.03
C LEU A 639 -2.78 5.25 -48.80
N THR A 640 -2.82 6.51 -49.23
CA THR A 640 -4.06 7.30 -49.25
C THR A 640 -5.01 6.80 -50.32
N PRO A 641 -6.33 7.08 -50.21
CA PRO A 641 -7.20 6.99 -51.37
C PRO A 641 -6.72 7.94 -52.48
N ALA A 642 -7.26 7.77 -53.69
CA ALA A 642 -7.10 8.75 -54.74
C ALA A 642 -7.60 10.12 -54.25
N LEU A 643 -6.75 11.14 -54.40
CA LEU A 643 -7.01 12.50 -53.91
C LEU A 643 -8.14 13.18 -54.70
N ASN A 644 -8.50 12.67 -55.88
CA ASN A 644 -9.55 13.20 -56.76
C ASN A 644 -9.38 14.71 -57.07
N ALA A 645 -8.14 15.18 -57.12
CA ALA A 645 -7.78 16.57 -57.39
C ALA A 645 -6.71 16.65 -58.50
N THR A 646 -6.78 17.67 -59.34
CA THR A 646 -5.87 17.87 -60.48
C THR A 646 -5.10 19.18 -60.38
N GLY A 647 -3.91 19.23 -60.98
CA GLY A 647 -3.02 20.39 -60.96
C GLY A 647 -1.98 20.28 -59.86
N ASP A 648 -1.36 21.39 -59.51
CA ASP A 648 -0.36 21.39 -58.45
C ASP A 648 -1.06 21.34 -57.08
N LEU A 649 -0.54 20.52 -56.17
CA LEU A 649 -1.10 20.33 -54.83
C LEU A 649 0.00 20.52 -53.77
N ASN A 650 -0.40 21.02 -52.60
CA ASN A 650 0.48 21.12 -51.44
C ASN A 650 0.12 20.04 -50.42
N LEU A 651 1.07 19.14 -50.16
CA LEU A 651 1.01 18.14 -49.10
C LEU A 651 1.68 18.71 -47.85
N SER A 652 1.01 18.62 -46.70
CA SER A 652 1.63 18.72 -45.39
C SER A 652 1.27 17.52 -44.53
N PHE A 653 2.18 17.09 -43.67
CA PHE A 653 1.91 16.03 -42.68
C PHE A 653 2.84 16.22 -41.49
N ARG A 654 2.46 15.66 -40.34
CA ARG A 654 3.31 15.60 -39.16
C ARG A 654 3.95 14.23 -39.07
N ALA A 655 5.25 14.19 -38.77
CA ALA A 655 5.95 12.94 -38.59
C ALA A 655 7.02 13.01 -37.49
N MET A 656 7.33 11.85 -36.93
CA MET A 656 8.43 11.64 -35.99
C MET A 656 8.95 10.20 -36.08
N ALA A 657 10.23 10.00 -35.82
CA ALA A 657 10.88 8.71 -35.88
C ALA A 657 10.80 7.96 -34.55
N TYR A 658 10.78 6.63 -34.61
CA TYR A 658 10.85 5.80 -33.41
C TYR A 658 12.27 5.79 -32.83
N LYS A 659 12.38 5.91 -31.52
CA LYS A 659 13.63 5.67 -30.80
C LYS A 659 13.36 5.02 -29.46
N THR A 660 14.06 3.93 -29.16
CA THR A 660 13.94 3.35 -27.83
C THR A 660 14.55 4.29 -26.78
N CYS A 661 13.70 4.85 -25.92
CA CYS A 661 14.09 5.71 -24.80
C CYS A 661 14.40 4.96 -23.50
N SER A 662 14.04 3.68 -23.42
CA SER A 662 14.27 2.81 -22.25
C SER A 662 15.46 1.87 -22.45
N ASP A 663 16.66 2.44 -22.60
CA ASP A 663 17.89 1.66 -22.75
C ASP A 663 18.89 1.91 -21.61
N ARG A 664 19.62 0.86 -21.22
CA ARG A 664 20.59 0.91 -20.13
C ARG A 664 22.01 1.09 -20.69
N PRO A 665 22.80 2.07 -20.21
CA PRO A 665 24.14 2.38 -20.74
C PRO A 665 25.20 1.26 -20.66
N LYS A 666 24.93 0.10 -20.02
CA LYS A 666 25.91 -0.97 -19.75
C LYS A 666 25.39 -2.40 -20.02
N GLY A 667 24.43 -2.60 -20.91
CA GLY A 667 24.01 -3.94 -21.34
C GLY A 667 25.17 -4.74 -21.97
N LYS A 668 25.32 -6.02 -21.63
CA LYS A 668 26.32 -6.93 -22.25
C LYS A 668 25.82 -7.45 -23.62
N ALA A 669 26.65 -8.29 -24.26
CA ALA A 669 26.76 -8.67 -25.70
C ALA A 669 25.50 -9.09 -26.52
N THR A 670 24.27 -8.95 -26.01
CA THR A 670 23.02 -9.08 -26.78
C THR A 670 22.26 -7.76 -26.73
N GLU A 671 22.89 -6.69 -27.24
CA GLU A 671 22.26 -5.37 -27.29
C GLU A 671 20.93 -5.46 -28.08
N PRO A 672 19.88 -4.72 -27.66
CA PRO A 672 18.67 -4.58 -28.46
C PRO A 672 19.04 -4.15 -29.88
N LYS A 673 18.54 -4.87 -30.88
CA LYS A 673 18.87 -4.57 -32.29
C LYS A 673 18.44 -3.15 -32.69
N ASP A 674 17.45 -2.60 -32.01
CA ASP A 674 16.90 -1.25 -32.22
C ASP A 674 17.49 -0.15 -31.32
N LYS A 675 18.58 -0.45 -30.59
CA LYS A 675 19.19 0.47 -29.61
C LYS A 675 19.61 1.83 -30.19
N LYS A 676 20.02 1.86 -31.46
CA LYS A 676 20.45 3.11 -32.13
C LYS A 676 19.29 4.04 -32.48
N GLY A 677 18.05 3.59 -32.29
CA GLY A 677 16.87 4.19 -32.86
C GLY A 677 16.64 3.72 -34.30
N ASP A 678 15.45 4.04 -34.80
CA ASP A 678 15.05 3.73 -36.17
C ASP A 678 15.48 4.85 -37.11
N LEU A 679 15.34 4.63 -38.43
CA LEU A 679 15.63 5.63 -39.44
C LEU A 679 14.88 6.94 -39.16
N THR A 680 15.59 8.05 -39.33
CA THR A 680 15.04 9.42 -39.25
C THR A 680 14.68 9.98 -40.63
N GLU A 681 14.50 9.08 -41.59
CA GLU A 681 14.16 9.38 -42.98
C GLU A 681 13.00 8.50 -43.44
N ILE A 682 12.11 9.09 -44.24
CA ILE A 682 10.97 8.40 -44.85
C ILE A 682 10.92 8.68 -46.35
N VAL A 683 10.12 7.91 -47.07
CA VAL A 683 9.86 8.08 -48.50
C VAL A 683 8.39 8.41 -48.71
N VAL A 684 8.14 9.51 -49.43
CA VAL A 684 6.82 9.87 -49.96
C VAL A 684 6.83 9.60 -51.45
N GLU A 685 5.87 8.79 -51.91
CA GLU A 685 5.74 8.40 -53.31
C GLU A 685 4.39 8.81 -53.88
N VAL A 686 4.45 9.41 -55.07
CA VAL A 686 3.29 9.81 -55.86
C VAL A 686 2.90 8.66 -56.79
N ILE A 687 1.69 8.15 -56.63
CA ILE A 687 1.13 7.06 -57.43
C ILE A 687 -0.02 7.61 -58.27
N GLY A 688 -0.16 7.14 -59.51
CA GLY A 688 -1.33 7.51 -60.34
C GLY A 688 -1.26 8.90 -60.99
N GLY A 689 -0.09 9.55 -61.00
CA GLY A 689 0.20 10.78 -61.76
C GLY A 689 0.70 11.94 -60.89
N GLY A 690 1.58 12.78 -61.44
CA GLY A 690 2.26 13.88 -60.75
C GLY A 690 3.67 13.53 -60.26
N THR A 691 4.40 14.53 -59.76
CA THR A 691 5.79 14.41 -59.30
C THR A 691 6.09 15.34 -58.11
N ILE A 692 7.09 15.01 -57.31
CA ILE A 692 7.69 15.89 -56.29
C ILE A 692 9.13 16.14 -56.75
N ASP A 693 9.50 17.41 -56.99
CA ASP A 693 10.82 17.79 -57.53
C ASP A 693 11.19 17.04 -58.83
N GLY A 694 10.19 16.79 -59.69
CA GLY A 694 10.37 16.05 -60.95
C GLY A 694 10.55 14.53 -60.82
N ALA A 695 10.42 13.96 -59.61
CA ALA A 695 10.48 12.53 -59.36
C ALA A 695 9.17 11.99 -58.76
N THR A 696 8.89 10.70 -58.92
CA THR A 696 7.72 10.07 -58.28
C THR A 696 7.98 9.67 -56.82
N LYS A 697 9.24 9.76 -56.36
CA LYS A 697 9.64 9.45 -54.98
C LYS A 697 10.48 10.59 -54.41
N LYS A 698 10.21 10.95 -53.16
CA LYS A 698 10.97 11.95 -52.40
C LYS A 698 11.35 11.40 -51.03
N VAL A 699 12.62 11.52 -50.67
CA VAL A 699 13.09 11.28 -49.30
C VAL A 699 12.85 12.53 -48.46
N VAL A 700 12.27 12.33 -47.28
CA VAL A 700 12.11 13.35 -46.24
C VAL A 700 12.98 12.94 -45.06
N SER A 701 14.03 13.72 -44.79
CA SER A 701 15.02 13.44 -43.75
C SER A 701 14.83 14.33 -42.52
N GLY A 702 15.45 13.94 -41.40
CA GLY A 702 15.51 14.76 -40.19
C GLY A 702 14.25 14.67 -39.33
N LEU A 703 13.61 13.50 -39.28
CA LEU A 703 12.54 13.23 -38.32
C LEU A 703 13.08 13.29 -36.89
N ALA A 704 12.43 14.10 -36.04
CA ALA A 704 12.70 14.15 -34.62
C ALA A 704 12.23 12.85 -33.93
N THR A 705 12.81 12.52 -32.78
CA THR A 705 12.49 11.27 -32.05
C THR A 705 11.69 11.49 -30.77
N ASP A 706 11.44 12.75 -30.43
CA ASP A 706 10.84 13.24 -29.18
C ASP A 706 9.63 14.15 -29.39
N ALA A 707 9.36 14.60 -30.62
CA ALA A 707 8.19 15.40 -30.97
C ALA A 707 7.85 15.28 -32.45
N PHE A 708 6.57 15.51 -32.78
CA PHE A 708 6.08 15.63 -34.15
C PHE A 708 6.52 16.96 -34.78
N ASN A 709 7.15 16.88 -35.95
CA ASN A 709 7.43 18.04 -36.80
C ASN A 709 6.51 18.05 -38.02
N THR A 710 6.22 19.24 -38.54
CA THR A 710 5.45 19.39 -39.79
C THR A 710 6.40 19.39 -40.98
N TYR A 711 6.09 18.59 -41.98
CA TYR A 711 6.78 18.51 -43.27
C TYR A 711 5.84 18.96 -44.37
N SER A 712 6.39 19.55 -45.44
CA SER A 712 5.60 20.04 -46.57
C SER A 712 6.29 19.74 -47.89
N LEU A 713 5.52 19.28 -48.87
CA LEU A 713 5.96 18.92 -50.21
C LEU A 713 4.97 19.47 -51.24
N THR A 714 5.47 19.85 -52.42
CA THR A 714 4.63 20.23 -53.55
C THR A 714 4.55 19.07 -54.54
N ILE A 715 3.34 18.74 -54.97
CA ILE A 715 3.06 17.71 -55.97
C ILE A 715 2.69 18.44 -57.26
N ASP A 716 3.59 18.41 -58.23
CA ASP A 716 3.40 19.04 -59.54
C ASP A 716 2.57 18.12 -60.45
N GLY A 717 1.56 18.69 -61.12
CA GLY A 717 0.80 17.99 -62.16
C GLY A 717 0.02 16.76 -61.67
N ALA A 718 -0.60 16.83 -60.49
CA ALA A 718 -1.48 15.77 -59.99
C ALA A 718 -2.67 15.54 -60.94
N THR A 719 -3.15 14.30 -60.96
CA THR A 719 -4.33 13.84 -61.70
C THR A 719 -5.40 13.34 -60.73
N ALA A 720 -6.62 13.10 -61.22
CA ALA A 720 -7.68 12.57 -60.37
C ALA A 720 -7.34 11.23 -59.70
N SER A 721 -6.45 10.42 -60.31
CA SER A 721 -5.98 9.14 -59.75
C SER A 721 -4.76 9.28 -58.83
N THR A 722 -4.25 10.49 -58.61
CA THR A 722 -3.08 10.70 -57.74
C THR A 722 -3.38 10.23 -56.33
N ALA A 723 -2.50 9.39 -55.78
CA ALA A 723 -2.50 8.93 -54.40
C ALA A 723 -1.07 9.03 -53.83
N LEU A 724 -0.97 9.06 -52.51
CA LEU A 724 0.31 9.19 -51.80
C LEU A 724 0.60 7.93 -51.01
N ARG A 725 1.81 7.39 -51.21
CA ARG A 725 2.35 6.31 -50.41
C ARG A 725 3.43 6.84 -49.47
N PHE A 726 3.25 6.61 -48.18
CA PHE A 726 4.20 6.91 -47.12
C PHE A 726 4.86 5.61 -46.68
N THR A 727 6.18 5.50 -46.77
CA THR A 727 6.92 4.27 -46.46
C THR A 727 8.32 4.61 -45.93
N SER A 728 9.06 3.58 -45.52
CA SER A 728 10.51 3.63 -45.33
C SER A 728 11.20 2.61 -46.25
N GLU A 729 12.46 2.84 -46.60
CA GLU A 729 13.29 1.94 -47.41
C GLU A 729 14.57 1.53 -46.62
N PRO A 730 14.44 0.81 -45.49
CA PRO A 730 15.59 0.43 -44.67
C PRO A 730 16.54 -0.53 -45.39
N ALA A 731 17.85 -0.36 -45.17
CA ALA A 731 18.82 -1.39 -45.53
C ALA A 731 18.65 -2.63 -44.63
N SER A 732 19.23 -3.76 -45.06
CA SER A 732 19.19 -5.00 -44.28
C SER A 732 19.76 -4.79 -42.87
N GLY A 733 18.93 -5.05 -41.86
CA GLY A 733 19.29 -4.90 -40.44
C GLY A 733 18.96 -3.54 -39.82
N GLU A 734 18.45 -2.59 -40.62
CA GLU A 734 17.97 -1.29 -40.11
C GLU A 734 16.50 -1.38 -39.68
N PHE A 735 16.17 -0.59 -38.66
CA PHE A 735 14.82 -0.44 -38.13
C PHE A 735 14.21 0.85 -38.66
N SER A 736 12.91 0.83 -38.96
CA SER A 736 12.29 1.93 -39.68
C SER A 736 10.83 2.15 -39.31
N ARG A 737 10.51 1.99 -38.02
CA ARG A 737 9.26 2.44 -37.42
C ARG A 737 9.29 3.96 -37.28
N TRP A 738 8.16 4.58 -37.58
CA TRP A 738 7.95 6.01 -37.40
C TRP A 738 6.46 6.29 -37.26
N PHE A 739 6.12 7.52 -36.94
CA PHE A 739 4.76 7.92 -36.65
C PHE A 739 4.32 9.03 -37.59
N ILE A 740 3.07 9.00 -38.02
CA ILE A 740 2.46 9.98 -38.92
C ILE A 740 1.14 10.47 -38.35
N ASP A 741 0.91 11.77 -38.52
CA ASP A 741 -0.28 12.49 -38.09
C ASP A 741 -0.62 13.60 -39.09
N ASP A 742 -1.85 14.13 -39.06
CA ASP A 742 -2.29 15.32 -39.77
C ASP A 742 -1.95 15.38 -41.27
N ILE A 743 -2.23 14.30 -42.03
CA ILE A 743 -2.02 14.33 -43.49
C ILE A 743 -3.02 15.30 -44.10
N CYS A 744 -2.54 16.39 -44.70
CA CYS A 744 -3.37 17.41 -45.32
C CYS A 744 -2.88 17.67 -46.74
N VAL A 745 -3.81 17.68 -47.70
CA VAL A 745 -3.53 18.09 -49.07
C VAL A 745 -4.43 19.25 -49.45
N THR A 746 -3.84 20.31 -49.99
CA THR A 746 -4.52 21.52 -50.47
C THR A 746 -4.15 21.78 -51.93
N LYS A 747 -4.90 22.66 -52.60
CA LYS A 747 -4.54 23.16 -53.93
C LYS A 747 -3.56 24.32 -53.83
#